data_AF-A0A3A6MG71-F1
#
_entry.id   AF-A0A3A6MG71-F1
#
_cell.length_a   1.000
_cell.length_b   1.000
_cell.length_c   1.000
_cell.angle_alpha   90.00
_cell.angle_beta   90.00
_cell.angle_gamma   90.00
#
_symmetry.space_group_name_H-M   'P 1'
#
loop_
_entity.id
_entity.type
_entity.pdbx_description
1 polymer ?
#
loop_
_entity_poly.entity_id
_entity_poly.type
_entity_poly.pdbx_seq_one_letter_code
_entity_poly.pdbx_strand_id
1 'polypeptide(L)'
;MMKLYKYLNKSITIMLLTAVMVGFLSCDDDDQDLGSGSLTNAVIQSVNVQSGNDWKEATQVKVGTKIRMEGNNLSAVSAAYFNGLEVAAKDFLKQGNTYIEVVIPQNTPLGYQVVEESLKNTVKVKSDRNEFIFSLSIISWKLAVNGVRVFADVNDLVGTLTTTASIGEEIQLEGAGLNYVSKVYFNGYAVNMTSENHLASTALRIVIPEETPLGEQIQNVNDENVIKLETELGETYNYSFTISGPTITVDETVVGTDGQPVTLIILGSDVVLNGTNLNLVKEVYCNGTLVTSFVATETALTISVPSDLPVGEGNVTNVEDMNTIKLVSDYSEKLIEIKFAGNAGAPFITSVSHTMAKAGEFIYIYGMNFESIQKIIFPGDVEATDFETVDNKNIKVVVPTGGDQTPGYITVVSASGEGYSYKDINCKGCLFINRFANGGDAYAGSNQARFDGINLAMSSNNTASANPFPILNPDKAPTAPDLYRIIPTGNPIDVTVDKISSNGDDLLKFRFDYGKVWSVVVANSGGLITDATLCSDLAIEFDFYMTCNWTLGAWRWETGKNSSDGDGRITLISWNQNGKIVPFEFYGGWRTMVIPLSQLSCFSGLTVNDAKTSFPASLNTYLSLKAGSYMGTDGKYSKGTDMIGYQLGFGNFRLVPYTKPEKQ
;
A
#
# COMPACT_ATOMS: atom_id res chain seq x y z
N MET A 1 -17.42 -47.30 -2.11
CA MET A 1 -18.67 -47.95 -2.60
C MET A 1 -18.58 -48.09 -4.12
N MET A 2 -19.41 -48.90 -4.78
CA MET A 2 -19.21 -49.36 -6.18
C MET A 2 -20.14 -48.64 -7.19
N LYS A 3 -19.68 -48.53 -8.47
CA LYS A 3 -20.40 -48.31 -9.77
C LYS A 3 -20.03 -46.99 -10.51
N LEU A 4 -20.15 -46.87 -11.86
CA LEU A 4 -20.02 -47.84 -12.97
C LEU A 4 -19.93 -47.11 -14.34
N TYR A 5 -19.12 -47.67 -15.25
CA TYR A 5 -18.89 -47.43 -16.70
C TYR A 5 -19.96 -46.84 -17.68
N LYS A 6 -19.43 -46.35 -18.84
CA LYS A 6 -20.00 -46.23 -20.25
C LYS A 6 -20.86 -44.99 -20.59
N TYR A 7 -20.94 -44.43 -21.82
CA TYR A 7 -20.50 -44.69 -23.24
C TYR A 7 -20.28 -43.30 -23.99
N LEU A 8 -20.01 -43.04 -25.30
CA LEU A 8 -19.83 -43.76 -26.61
C LEU A 8 -19.05 -42.90 -27.67
N ASN A 9 -18.50 -43.50 -28.75
CA ASN A 9 -18.28 -43.07 -30.18
C ASN A 9 -18.05 -41.57 -30.58
N LYS A 10 -17.08 -41.17 -31.43
CA LYS A 10 -16.68 -41.59 -32.83
C LYS A 10 -15.21 -41.11 -33.10
N SER A 11 -14.33 -41.68 -33.93
CA SER A 11 -14.36 -42.43 -35.23
C SER A 11 -14.18 -41.57 -36.50
N ILE A 12 -13.02 -41.71 -37.17
CA ILE A 12 -12.70 -41.41 -38.59
C ILE A 12 -11.46 -42.26 -38.99
N THR A 13 -11.30 -42.60 -40.28
CA THR A 13 -10.39 -43.67 -40.76
C THR A 13 -9.67 -43.31 -42.07
N ILE A 14 -8.35 -43.53 -42.14
CA ILE A 14 -7.56 -43.73 -43.39
C ILE A 14 -6.52 -44.82 -43.05
N MET A 15 -6.78 -46.11 -43.30
CA MET A 15 -6.65 -46.83 -44.58
C MET A 15 -5.19 -47.09 -44.98
N LEU A 16 -4.65 -48.21 -44.47
CA LEU A 16 -3.34 -48.75 -44.82
C LEU A 16 -3.47 -49.66 -46.06
N LEU A 17 -2.65 -49.47 -47.10
CA LEU A 17 -2.67 -50.34 -48.28
C LEU A 17 -1.32 -50.42 -49.00
N THR A 18 -0.59 -51.53 -48.81
CA THR A 18 0.25 -52.17 -49.84
C THR A 18 0.68 -53.54 -49.35
N ALA A 19 0.21 -54.59 -50.02
CA ALA A 19 0.74 -55.95 -49.87
C ALA A 19 1.39 -56.34 -51.19
N VAL A 20 2.65 -56.78 -51.16
CA VAL A 20 3.37 -57.27 -52.35
C VAL A 20 3.78 -58.72 -52.09
N MET A 21 2.91 -59.62 -52.55
CA MET A 21 3.18 -60.97 -53.07
C MET A 21 4.50 -61.64 -52.65
N VAL A 22 4.41 -62.62 -51.75
CA VAL A 22 5.35 -63.75 -51.74
C VAL A 22 4.86 -64.75 -52.79
N GLY A 23 5.69 -65.08 -53.77
CA GLY A 23 5.38 -66.03 -54.85
C GLY A 23 6.41 -67.14 -54.96
N PHE A 24 6.15 -68.29 -54.30
CA PHE A 24 6.81 -69.55 -54.62
C PHE A 24 5.96 -70.33 -55.63
N LEU A 25 6.56 -70.78 -56.74
CA LEU A 25 6.24 -72.03 -57.42
C LEU A 25 7.11 -72.21 -58.68
N SER A 26 8.05 -73.16 -58.64
CA SER A 26 8.26 -74.18 -59.69
C SER A 26 9.46 -75.07 -59.31
N CYS A 27 9.20 -76.36 -59.20
CA CYS A 27 10.15 -77.40 -59.58
C CYS A 27 9.44 -78.27 -60.63
N ASP A 28 10.15 -78.64 -61.68
CA ASP A 28 10.35 -80.04 -62.09
C ASP A 28 11.53 -80.06 -63.09
N ASP A 29 12.12 -81.25 -63.28
CA ASP A 29 13.50 -81.42 -63.73
C ASP A 29 13.75 -81.16 -65.23
N ASP A 30 14.96 -80.68 -65.55
CA ASP A 30 15.81 -81.27 -66.59
C ASP A 30 17.28 -80.82 -66.42
N ASP A 31 18.23 -81.77 -66.36
CA ASP A 31 19.66 -81.51 -66.10
C ASP A 31 20.41 -81.03 -67.35
N GLN A 32 21.10 -79.89 -67.27
CA GLN A 32 22.32 -79.63 -68.05
C GLN A 32 23.40 -78.92 -67.22
N ASP A 33 24.52 -79.63 -66.98
CA ASP A 33 25.73 -79.11 -66.34
C ASP A 33 26.49 -78.15 -67.25
N LEU A 34 26.66 -76.91 -66.79
CA LEU A 34 27.64 -75.94 -67.30
C LEU A 34 28.30 -75.20 -66.12
N GLY A 35 29.23 -75.86 -65.46
CA GLY A 35 29.89 -75.36 -64.25
C GLY A 35 30.61 -74.01 -64.38
N SER A 36 30.14 -73.02 -63.62
CA SER A 36 30.96 -71.99 -62.97
C SER A 36 30.29 -71.53 -61.67
N GLY A 37 31.05 -70.99 -60.70
CA GLY A 37 30.56 -70.76 -59.34
C GLY A 37 29.39 -69.77 -59.26
N SER A 38 28.29 -70.16 -58.59
CA SER A 38 27.08 -69.33 -58.47
C SER A 38 27.36 -67.98 -57.79
N LEU A 39 27.04 -66.88 -58.49
CA LEU A 39 27.37 -65.51 -58.09
C LEU A 39 26.16 -64.77 -57.53
N THR A 40 25.98 -64.86 -56.21
CA THR A 40 24.84 -64.32 -55.45
C THR A 40 24.89 -62.80 -55.20
N ASN A 41 23.72 -62.18 -54.97
CA ASN A 41 23.58 -60.73 -54.71
C ASN A 41 23.97 -60.33 -53.28
N ALA A 42 24.48 -59.11 -53.10
CA ALA A 42 24.74 -58.51 -51.79
C ALA A 42 23.42 -57.99 -51.17
N VAL A 43 23.15 -58.37 -49.91
CA VAL A 43 21.90 -58.05 -49.19
C VAL A 43 22.22 -57.70 -47.73
N ILE A 44 21.69 -56.58 -47.22
CA ILE A 44 21.66 -56.26 -45.78
C ILE A 44 20.37 -56.86 -45.20
N GLN A 45 20.48 -57.52 -44.05
CA GLN A 45 19.34 -58.05 -43.29
C GLN A 45 19.09 -57.25 -42.01
N SER A 46 20.14 -56.73 -41.37
CA SER A 46 20.02 -55.79 -40.25
C SER A 46 21.21 -54.82 -40.18
N VAL A 47 20.99 -53.65 -39.58
CA VAL A 47 22.06 -52.73 -39.15
C VAL A 47 22.13 -52.77 -37.63
N ASN A 48 23.34 -52.93 -37.10
CA ASN A 48 23.56 -53.17 -35.68
C ASN A 48 24.54 -52.17 -35.09
N VAL A 49 24.35 -51.80 -33.82
CA VAL A 49 25.26 -50.97 -33.02
C VAL A 49 25.89 -51.83 -31.93
N GLN A 50 27.15 -51.53 -31.57
CA GLN A 50 27.87 -52.28 -30.55
C GLN A 50 27.35 -51.94 -29.13
N SER A 51 26.91 -52.97 -28.41
CA SER A 51 26.30 -52.90 -27.08
C SER A 51 27.15 -53.68 -26.07
N GLY A 52 28.34 -53.15 -25.77
CA GLY A 52 29.36 -53.85 -24.98
C GLY A 52 30.16 -54.81 -25.87
N ASN A 53 30.10 -56.12 -25.57
CA ASN A 53 30.74 -57.15 -26.40
C ASN A 53 29.87 -57.59 -27.59
N ASP A 54 28.55 -57.40 -27.48
CA ASP A 54 27.57 -57.88 -28.45
C ASP A 54 27.15 -56.80 -29.45
N TRP A 55 26.52 -57.23 -30.55
CA TRP A 55 25.86 -56.35 -31.51
C TRP A 55 24.34 -56.44 -31.33
N LYS A 56 23.64 -55.30 -31.46
CA LYS A 56 22.18 -55.22 -31.38
C LYS A 56 21.64 -54.42 -32.55
N GLU A 57 20.54 -54.90 -33.12
CA GLU A 57 19.84 -54.25 -34.23
C GLU A 57 19.36 -52.85 -33.82
N ALA A 58 19.49 -51.90 -34.76
CA ALA A 58 19.17 -50.50 -34.55
C ALA A 58 18.48 -49.94 -35.80
N THR A 59 17.26 -49.42 -35.63
CA THR A 59 16.51 -48.69 -36.67
C THR A 59 16.88 -47.20 -36.73
N GLN A 60 17.59 -46.69 -35.71
CA GLN A 60 18.08 -45.33 -35.62
C GLN A 60 19.53 -45.31 -35.09
N VAL A 61 20.41 -44.52 -35.71
CA VAL A 61 21.86 -44.48 -35.40
C VAL A 61 22.42 -43.06 -35.53
N LYS A 62 23.30 -42.65 -34.62
CA LYS A 62 24.00 -41.35 -34.66
C LYS A 62 25.13 -41.32 -35.68
N VAL A 63 25.34 -40.20 -36.36
CA VAL A 63 26.57 -39.93 -37.12
C VAL A 63 27.81 -40.08 -36.22
N GLY A 64 28.91 -40.57 -36.79
CA GLY A 64 30.10 -40.99 -36.03
C GLY A 64 29.99 -42.35 -35.32
N THR A 65 28.82 -43.00 -35.28
CA THR A 65 28.67 -44.33 -34.67
C THR A 65 29.33 -45.41 -35.53
N LYS A 66 30.07 -46.32 -34.90
CA LYS A 66 30.48 -47.59 -35.48
C LYS A 66 29.28 -48.55 -35.55
N ILE A 67 28.89 -48.92 -36.77
CA ILE A 67 27.87 -49.93 -37.02
C ILE A 67 28.46 -51.25 -37.52
N ARG A 68 27.64 -52.29 -37.49
CA ARG A 68 27.81 -53.49 -38.30
C ARG A 68 26.56 -53.73 -39.14
N MET A 69 26.71 -53.72 -40.46
CA MET A 69 25.71 -54.24 -41.38
C MET A 69 25.87 -55.77 -41.44
N GLU A 70 24.82 -56.53 -41.12
CA GLU A 70 24.83 -57.99 -41.21
C GLU A 70 23.86 -58.46 -42.32
N GLY A 71 24.20 -59.57 -42.98
CA GLY A 71 23.46 -60.06 -44.15
C GLY A 71 24.24 -61.08 -44.96
N ASN A 72 24.14 -61.02 -46.29
CA ASN A 72 24.72 -62.02 -47.20
C ASN A 72 25.53 -61.42 -48.35
N ASN A 73 26.60 -62.13 -48.72
CA ASN A 73 27.52 -61.83 -49.84
C ASN A 73 28.17 -60.44 -49.77
N LEU A 74 28.32 -59.91 -48.54
CA LEU A 74 28.84 -58.58 -48.26
C LEU A 74 30.35 -58.44 -48.52
N SER A 75 31.03 -59.55 -48.83
CA SER A 75 32.42 -59.61 -49.30
C SER A 75 32.63 -58.98 -50.68
N ALA A 76 31.57 -58.85 -51.49
CA ALA A 76 31.61 -58.27 -52.84
C ALA A 76 31.15 -56.80 -52.90
N VAL A 77 30.93 -56.15 -51.75
CA VAL A 77 30.51 -54.74 -51.66
C VAL A 77 31.74 -53.83 -51.88
N SER A 78 31.65 -52.92 -52.85
CA SER A 78 32.69 -51.95 -53.21
C SER A 78 32.50 -50.59 -52.54
N ALA A 79 31.27 -50.23 -52.18
CA ALA A 79 30.96 -49.01 -51.41
C ALA A 79 29.66 -49.16 -50.58
N ALA A 80 29.56 -48.39 -49.51
CA ALA A 80 28.33 -48.13 -48.77
C ALA A 80 27.98 -46.64 -48.85
N TYR A 81 26.70 -46.28 -48.82
CA TYR A 81 26.21 -44.90 -48.84
C TYR A 81 25.29 -44.68 -47.64
N PHE A 82 25.53 -43.61 -46.89
CA PHE A 82 24.73 -43.19 -45.74
C PHE A 82 24.00 -41.90 -46.11
N ASN A 83 22.68 -41.94 -46.29
CA ASN A 83 21.90 -40.79 -46.78
C ASN A 83 22.52 -40.16 -48.05
N GLY A 84 22.99 -41.00 -48.98
CA GLY A 84 23.68 -40.60 -50.21
C GLY A 84 25.18 -40.32 -50.09
N LEU A 85 25.75 -40.13 -48.89
CA LEU A 85 27.20 -39.92 -48.73
C LEU A 85 27.97 -41.25 -48.81
N GLU A 86 28.91 -41.35 -49.76
CA GLU A 86 29.70 -42.55 -50.02
C GLU A 86 30.80 -42.81 -48.96
N VAL A 87 30.99 -44.09 -48.62
CA VAL A 87 32.14 -44.66 -47.92
C VAL A 87 32.62 -45.86 -48.73
N ALA A 88 33.82 -45.76 -49.30
CA ALA A 88 34.39 -46.82 -50.13
C ALA A 88 34.86 -48.02 -49.27
N ALA A 89 34.89 -49.23 -49.84
CA ALA A 89 35.22 -50.45 -49.09
C ALA A 89 36.61 -50.43 -48.42
N LYS A 90 37.57 -49.66 -48.96
CA LYS A 90 38.89 -49.42 -48.34
C LYS A 90 38.82 -48.73 -46.98
N ASP A 91 37.72 -48.06 -46.67
CA ASP A 91 37.48 -47.30 -45.43
C ASP A 91 36.55 -48.07 -44.47
N PHE A 92 36.16 -49.30 -44.80
CA PHE A 92 35.49 -50.22 -43.88
C PHE A 92 36.49 -50.72 -42.82
N LEU A 93 36.04 -50.87 -41.57
CA LEU A 93 36.86 -51.37 -40.47
C LEU A 93 37.09 -52.89 -40.56
N LYS A 94 36.08 -53.62 -41.06
CA LYS A 94 36.14 -55.04 -41.42
C LYS A 94 35.13 -55.33 -42.51
N GLN A 95 35.43 -56.29 -43.37
CA GLN A 95 34.52 -56.84 -44.36
C GLN A 95 34.65 -58.36 -44.42
N GLY A 96 33.52 -59.05 -44.49
CA GLY A 96 33.43 -60.50 -44.63
C GLY A 96 32.16 -60.89 -45.37
N ASN A 97 31.95 -62.18 -45.63
CA ASN A 97 30.81 -62.61 -46.45
C ASN A 97 29.44 -62.30 -45.83
N THR A 98 29.36 -62.24 -44.49
CA THR A 98 28.12 -62.04 -43.74
C THR A 98 28.01 -60.71 -43.02
N TYR A 99 29.07 -59.88 -43.00
CA TYR A 99 29.03 -58.58 -42.33
C TYR A 99 30.05 -57.56 -42.84
N ILE A 100 29.76 -56.28 -42.62
CA ILE A 100 30.68 -55.14 -42.74
C ILE A 100 30.63 -54.34 -41.44
N GLU A 101 31.78 -54.09 -40.81
CA GLU A 101 31.93 -53.10 -39.73
C GLU A 101 32.42 -51.78 -40.33
N VAL A 102 31.71 -50.66 -40.10
CA VAL A 102 32.01 -49.35 -40.69
C VAL A 102 31.55 -48.22 -39.75
N VAL A 103 32.11 -47.01 -39.89
CA VAL A 103 31.67 -45.81 -39.14
C VAL A 103 30.80 -44.96 -40.06
N ILE A 104 29.62 -44.52 -39.58
CA ILE A 104 28.82 -43.52 -40.30
C ILE A 104 29.60 -42.19 -40.25
N PRO A 105 29.93 -41.53 -41.38
CA PRO A 105 30.67 -40.27 -41.36
C PRO A 105 29.99 -39.18 -40.51
N GLN A 106 30.80 -38.38 -39.81
CA GLN A 106 30.29 -37.25 -39.00
C GLN A 106 29.61 -36.16 -39.86
N ASN A 107 29.94 -36.10 -41.15
CA ASN A 107 29.37 -35.18 -42.14
C ASN A 107 28.29 -35.84 -43.02
N THR A 108 27.76 -37.01 -42.65
CA THR A 108 26.58 -37.59 -43.32
C THR A 108 25.40 -36.62 -43.22
N PRO A 109 24.76 -36.24 -44.34
CA PRO A 109 23.53 -35.46 -44.31
C PRO A 109 22.42 -36.21 -43.56
N LEU A 110 21.66 -35.55 -42.70
CA LEU A 110 20.46 -36.16 -42.13
C LEU A 110 19.29 -36.06 -43.11
N GLY A 111 18.22 -36.82 -42.90
CA GLY A 111 17.14 -37.01 -43.89
C GLY A 111 16.56 -35.72 -44.50
N TYR A 112 16.42 -34.64 -43.72
CA TYR A 112 15.90 -33.36 -44.22
C TYR A 112 16.89 -32.57 -45.11
N GLN A 113 18.19 -32.83 -44.99
CA GLN A 113 19.24 -32.22 -45.83
C GLN A 113 19.40 -32.93 -47.18
N VAL A 114 18.82 -34.12 -47.33
CA VAL A 114 18.87 -34.93 -48.55
C VAL A 114 17.73 -34.51 -49.46
N VAL A 115 18.07 -33.91 -50.62
CA VAL A 115 17.08 -33.44 -51.59
C VAL A 115 16.34 -34.60 -52.28
N GLU A 116 16.99 -35.75 -52.46
CA GLU A 116 16.38 -36.93 -53.09
C GLU A 116 15.67 -37.82 -52.06
N GLU A 117 14.34 -37.84 -52.09
CA GLU A 117 13.49 -38.62 -51.17
C GLU A 117 13.88 -40.11 -51.08
N SER A 118 14.37 -40.69 -52.18
CA SER A 118 14.79 -42.10 -52.28
C SER A 118 15.97 -42.47 -51.37
N LEU A 119 16.79 -41.48 -50.99
CA LEU A 119 18.00 -41.64 -50.20
C LEU A 119 17.80 -41.28 -48.72
N LYS A 120 16.65 -40.70 -48.36
CA LYS A 120 16.38 -40.23 -46.99
C LYS A 120 16.29 -41.36 -45.99
N ASN A 121 17.10 -41.28 -44.93
CA ASN A 121 17.16 -42.29 -43.87
C ASN A 121 17.41 -43.70 -44.45
N THR A 122 18.46 -43.82 -45.26
CA THR A 122 18.87 -45.08 -45.89
C THR A 122 20.35 -45.38 -45.69
N VAL A 123 20.65 -46.68 -45.65
CA VAL A 123 21.97 -47.23 -45.98
C VAL A 123 21.85 -48.01 -47.27
N LYS A 124 22.67 -47.68 -48.27
CA LYS A 124 22.76 -48.42 -49.53
C LYS A 124 24.12 -49.09 -49.64
N VAL A 125 24.19 -50.39 -49.91
CA VAL A 125 25.45 -51.05 -50.33
C VAL A 125 25.46 -51.27 -51.83
N LYS A 126 26.64 -51.13 -52.42
CA LYS A 126 26.90 -51.28 -53.86
C LYS A 126 27.93 -52.39 -54.08
N SER A 127 27.65 -53.24 -55.05
CA SER A 127 28.55 -54.29 -55.56
C SER A 127 28.57 -54.22 -57.09
N ASP A 128 29.44 -55.01 -57.72
CA ASP A 128 29.49 -55.12 -59.19
C ASP A 128 28.26 -55.84 -59.80
N ARG A 129 27.33 -56.32 -58.97
CA ARG A 129 26.12 -57.06 -59.37
C ARG A 129 24.82 -56.30 -59.08
N ASN A 130 24.72 -55.71 -57.90
CA ASN A 130 23.55 -55.01 -57.44
C ASN A 130 23.88 -53.89 -56.45
N GLU A 131 22.97 -52.91 -56.39
CA GLU A 131 22.81 -52.05 -55.22
C GLU A 131 21.68 -52.63 -54.35
N PHE A 132 21.76 -52.45 -53.03
CA PHE A 132 20.72 -52.86 -52.07
C PHE A 132 20.52 -51.75 -51.03
N ILE A 133 19.27 -51.38 -50.78
CA ILE A 133 18.88 -50.28 -49.89
C ILE A 133 18.21 -50.85 -48.64
N PHE A 134 18.60 -50.35 -47.47
CA PHE A 134 18.04 -50.67 -46.15
C PHE A 134 17.66 -49.37 -45.44
N SER A 135 16.49 -49.31 -44.80
CA SER A 135 16.02 -48.10 -44.10
C SER A 135 16.71 -47.94 -42.74
N LEU A 136 17.28 -46.77 -42.48
CA LEU A 136 17.97 -46.44 -41.22
C LEU A 136 17.85 -44.95 -40.91
N SER A 137 17.22 -44.59 -39.79
CA SER A 137 17.13 -43.20 -39.35
C SER A 137 18.49 -42.71 -38.85
N ILE A 138 19.14 -41.80 -39.58
CA ILE A 138 20.44 -41.24 -39.18
C ILE A 138 20.21 -39.94 -38.41
N ILE A 139 20.75 -39.83 -37.19
CA ILE A 139 20.56 -38.70 -36.26
C ILE A 139 21.89 -38.02 -35.87
N SER A 140 21.79 -36.86 -35.19
CA SER A 140 22.95 -36.04 -34.79
C SER A 140 23.90 -36.80 -33.85
N TRP A 141 25.19 -36.44 -33.84
CA TRP A 141 26.16 -37.01 -32.88
C TRP A 141 25.81 -36.60 -31.44
N LYS A 142 25.59 -35.30 -31.21
CA LYS A 142 25.20 -34.73 -29.91
C LYS A 142 24.51 -33.39 -30.14
N LEU A 143 23.25 -33.27 -29.71
CA LEU A 143 22.57 -31.99 -29.53
C LEU A 143 22.94 -31.41 -28.15
N ALA A 144 23.39 -30.16 -28.09
CA ALA A 144 23.65 -29.43 -26.85
C ALA A 144 23.74 -27.91 -27.08
N VAL A 145 23.34 -27.12 -26.09
CA VAL A 145 23.62 -25.68 -26.00
C VAL A 145 24.65 -25.47 -24.89
N ASN A 146 25.69 -24.70 -25.18
CA ASN A 146 26.78 -24.34 -24.26
C ASN A 146 26.70 -22.88 -23.78
N GLY A 147 25.91 -22.05 -24.47
CA GLY A 147 25.68 -20.64 -24.12
C GLY A 147 24.68 -19.98 -25.06
N VAL A 148 24.20 -18.80 -24.68
CA VAL A 148 23.30 -17.95 -25.47
C VAL A 148 23.88 -16.54 -25.49
N ARG A 149 23.79 -15.84 -26.63
CA ARG A 149 24.13 -14.41 -26.75
C ARG A 149 22.91 -13.57 -27.08
N VAL A 150 22.89 -12.34 -26.57
CA VAL A 150 22.08 -11.23 -27.08
C VAL A 150 23.02 -10.23 -27.78
N PHE A 151 22.53 -9.57 -28.83
CA PHE A 151 23.27 -8.54 -29.57
C PHE A 151 22.67 -7.17 -29.27
N ALA A 152 23.52 -6.18 -28.95
CA ALA A 152 23.03 -4.87 -28.52
C ALA A 152 22.34 -4.07 -29.64
N ASP A 153 22.84 -4.20 -30.88
CA ASP A 153 22.24 -3.65 -32.10
C ASP A 153 22.81 -4.38 -33.34
N VAL A 154 22.36 -4.00 -34.55
CA VAL A 154 22.75 -4.62 -35.82
C VAL A 154 24.26 -4.54 -36.15
N ASN A 155 25.02 -3.71 -35.45
CA ASN A 155 26.48 -3.57 -35.57
C ASN A 155 27.25 -4.40 -34.52
N ASP A 156 26.57 -4.99 -33.53
CA ASP A 156 27.19 -5.92 -32.57
C ASP A 156 27.43 -7.27 -33.25
N LEU A 157 28.65 -7.42 -33.77
CA LEU A 157 29.11 -8.64 -34.45
C LEU A 157 29.58 -9.74 -33.47
N VAL A 158 29.56 -9.51 -32.15
CA VAL A 158 30.18 -10.40 -31.15
C VAL A 158 29.14 -10.98 -30.18
N GLY A 159 28.21 -10.16 -29.70
CA GLY A 159 27.15 -10.55 -28.77
C GLY A 159 27.63 -10.84 -27.35
N THR A 160 26.85 -10.41 -26.36
CA THR A 160 27.14 -10.65 -24.94
C THR A 160 26.56 -12.00 -24.51
N LEU A 161 27.40 -12.86 -23.94
CA LEU A 161 26.96 -14.17 -23.44
C LEU A 161 26.14 -13.99 -22.16
N THR A 162 24.93 -14.56 -22.11
CA THR A 162 23.92 -14.30 -21.08
C THR A 162 23.16 -15.57 -20.68
N THR A 163 22.50 -15.51 -19.52
CA THR A 163 21.52 -16.51 -19.06
C THR A 163 20.09 -15.98 -19.05
N THR A 164 19.86 -14.75 -19.54
CA THR A 164 18.54 -14.12 -19.67
C THR A 164 18.45 -13.27 -20.93
N ALA A 165 17.26 -13.20 -21.52
CA ALA A 165 16.90 -12.24 -22.58
C ALA A 165 15.41 -11.90 -22.46
N SER A 166 14.99 -10.81 -23.10
CA SER A 166 13.59 -10.40 -23.16
C SER A 166 12.90 -10.92 -24.42
N ILE A 167 11.58 -11.04 -24.33
CA ILE A 167 10.69 -11.14 -25.49
C ILE A 167 11.01 -10.01 -26.49
N GLY A 168 11.02 -10.34 -27.78
CA GLY A 168 11.39 -9.44 -28.87
C GLY A 168 12.90 -9.35 -29.17
N GLU A 169 13.79 -9.83 -28.28
CA GLU A 169 15.24 -9.79 -28.54
C GLU A 169 15.70 -10.89 -29.52
N GLU A 170 16.66 -10.55 -30.38
CA GLU A 170 17.38 -11.55 -31.20
C GLU A 170 18.49 -12.21 -30.36
N ILE A 171 18.43 -13.53 -30.27
CA ILE A 171 19.43 -14.36 -29.59
C ILE A 171 20.20 -15.26 -30.56
N GLN A 172 21.44 -15.58 -30.19
CA GLN A 172 22.23 -16.64 -30.82
C GLN A 172 22.48 -17.78 -29.82
N LEU A 173 22.02 -18.98 -30.15
CA LEU A 173 22.32 -20.20 -29.40
C LEU A 173 23.65 -20.77 -29.87
N GLU A 174 24.59 -21.02 -28.96
CA GLU A 174 25.92 -21.57 -29.27
C GLU A 174 26.06 -22.97 -28.68
N GLY A 175 26.54 -23.95 -29.47
CA GLY A 175 26.41 -25.35 -29.07
C GLY A 175 27.00 -26.38 -30.02
N ALA A 176 26.42 -27.58 -30.03
CA ALA A 176 26.77 -28.69 -30.89
C ALA A 176 25.51 -29.34 -31.48
N GLY A 177 25.59 -29.76 -32.74
CA GLY A 177 24.47 -30.38 -33.46
C GLY A 177 23.33 -29.40 -33.77
N LEU A 178 23.57 -28.10 -33.67
CA LEU A 178 22.51 -27.09 -33.77
C LEU A 178 21.97 -26.93 -35.19
N ASN A 179 22.74 -27.32 -36.22
CA ASN A 179 22.25 -27.35 -37.60
C ASN A 179 21.18 -28.42 -37.88
N TYR A 180 20.88 -29.30 -36.91
CA TYR A 180 19.90 -30.39 -37.01
C TYR A 180 18.56 -30.08 -36.32
N VAL A 181 18.39 -28.86 -35.78
CA VAL A 181 17.18 -28.42 -35.08
C VAL A 181 16.12 -27.98 -36.09
N SER A 182 14.92 -28.54 -35.99
CA SER A 182 13.77 -28.13 -36.81
C SER A 182 12.75 -27.29 -36.03
N LYS A 183 12.78 -27.31 -34.69
CA LYS A 183 12.02 -26.38 -33.84
C LYS A 183 12.79 -25.93 -32.61
N VAL A 184 12.54 -24.70 -32.20
CA VAL A 184 12.91 -24.14 -30.91
C VAL A 184 11.62 -23.84 -30.14
N TYR A 185 11.60 -24.11 -28.84
CA TYR A 185 10.50 -23.83 -27.95
C TYR A 185 10.95 -22.84 -26.87
N PHE A 186 10.23 -21.74 -26.71
CA PHE A 186 10.44 -20.73 -25.66
C PHE A 186 9.29 -20.81 -24.66
N ASN A 187 9.55 -21.24 -23.43
CA ASN A 187 8.50 -21.50 -22.43
C ASN A 187 7.32 -22.37 -22.94
N GLY A 188 7.61 -23.29 -23.89
CA GLY A 188 6.63 -24.14 -24.56
C GLY A 188 6.00 -23.56 -25.83
N TYR A 189 6.14 -22.27 -26.14
CA TYR A 189 5.75 -21.70 -27.43
C TYR A 189 6.69 -22.16 -28.56
N ALA A 190 6.15 -22.71 -29.63
CA ALA A 190 6.92 -23.41 -30.67
C ALA A 190 7.22 -22.53 -31.89
N VAL A 191 8.50 -22.37 -32.22
CA VAL A 191 9.00 -21.74 -33.46
C VAL A 191 9.57 -22.81 -34.37
N ASN A 192 9.15 -22.83 -35.64
CA ASN A 192 9.73 -23.71 -36.65
C ASN A 192 10.97 -23.06 -37.26
N MET A 193 12.06 -23.82 -37.40
CA MET A 193 13.34 -23.32 -37.90
C MET A 193 13.40 -23.34 -39.42
N THR A 194 13.99 -22.29 -39.99
CA THR A 194 14.24 -22.16 -41.44
C THR A 194 15.74 -22.22 -41.74
N SER A 195 16.12 -22.29 -43.01
CA SER A 195 17.53 -22.20 -43.44
C SER A 195 18.23 -20.91 -42.98
N GLU A 196 17.48 -19.81 -42.79
CA GLU A 196 18.02 -18.49 -42.43
C GLU A 196 18.44 -18.43 -40.96
N ASN A 197 17.80 -19.21 -40.09
CA ASN A 197 18.16 -19.32 -38.67
C ASN A 197 19.47 -20.11 -38.44
N HIS A 198 19.96 -20.82 -39.45
CA HIS A 198 21.05 -21.80 -39.33
C HIS A 198 22.42 -21.20 -39.73
N LEU A 199 23.03 -20.46 -38.82
CA LEU A 199 24.34 -19.81 -39.07
C LEU A 199 25.50 -20.81 -39.21
N ALA A 200 25.52 -21.88 -38.41
CA ALA A 200 26.56 -22.90 -38.44
C ALA A 200 26.11 -24.22 -37.80
N SER A 201 26.93 -25.28 -37.89
CA SER A 201 26.74 -26.53 -37.13
C SER A 201 26.78 -26.36 -35.61
N THR A 202 27.24 -25.21 -35.15
CA THR A 202 27.41 -24.84 -33.74
C THR A 202 26.62 -23.57 -33.36
N ALA A 203 25.82 -22.99 -34.27
CA ALA A 203 25.15 -21.72 -34.03
C ALA A 203 23.77 -21.59 -34.71
N LEU A 204 22.77 -21.16 -33.95
CA LEU A 204 21.43 -20.74 -34.42
C LEU A 204 21.19 -19.27 -34.09
N ARG A 205 20.44 -18.55 -34.91
CA ARG A 205 19.98 -17.17 -34.64
C ARG A 205 18.46 -17.06 -34.81
N ILE A 206 17.79 -16.47 -33.83
CA ILE A 206 16.34 -16.49 -33.67
C ILE A 206 15.87 -15.35 -32.76
N VAL A 207 14.72 -14.76 -33.05
CA VAL A 207 14.05 -13.79 -32.17
C VAL A 207 13.14 -14.54 -31.20
N ILE A 208 13.10 -14.12 -29.93
CA ILE A 208 12.14 -14.64 -28.94
C ILE A 208 10.75 -14.07 -29.27
N PRO A 209 9.73 -14.89 -29.64
CA PRO A 209 8.43 -14.40 -30.10
C PRO A 209 7.66 -13.59 -29.06
N GLU A 210 6.91 -12.59 -29.50
CA GLU A 210 5.98 -11.78 -28.68
C GLU A 210 4.94 -12.64 -27.95
N GLU A 211 4.57 -13.78 -28.54
CA GLU A 211 3.59 -14.72 -27.99
C GLU A 211 4.20 -15.75 -27.01
N THR A 212 5.47 -15.56 -26.59
CA THR A 212 6.13 -16.42 -25.59
C THR A 212 5.43 -16.28 -24.22
N PRO A 213 4.88 -17.35 -23.64
CA PRO A 213 4.15 -17.26 -22.37
C PRO A 213 5.11 -17.02 -21.20
N LEU A 214 4.63 -16.27 -20.22
CA LEU A 214 5.33 -15.98 -18.97
C LEU A 214 4.41 -16.21 -17.76
N GLY A 215 5.01 -16.59 -16.62
CA GLY A 215 4.28 -16.88 -15.38
C GLY A 215 3.15 -17.88 -15.58
N GLU A 216 1.94 -17.52 -15.11
CA GLU A 216 0.75 -18.39 -15.16
C GLU A 216 0.28 -18.73 -16.59
N GLN A 217 0.78 -18.05 -17.63
CA GLN A 217 0.46 -18.38 -19.03
C GLN A 217 1.16 -19.67 -19.51
N ILE A 218 2.17 -20.15 -18.78
CA ILE A 218 2.98 -21.32 -19.14
C ILE A 218 2.20 -22.61 -18.81
N GLN A 219 1.69 -23.30 -19.83
CA GLN A 219 0.81 -24.47 -19.68
C GLN A 219 1.47 -25.69 -18.99
N ASN A 220 2.79 -25.74 -18.95
CA ASN A 220 3.58 -26.83 -18.37
C ASN A 220 4.80 -26.25 -17.63
N VAL A 221 4.81 -26.35 -16.30
CA VAL A 221 5.89 -25.85 -15.43
C VAL A 221 7.29 -26.39 -15.78
N ASN A 222 7.40 -27.52 -16.48
CA ASN A 222 8.69 -28.07 -16.91
C ASN A 222 9.31 -27.32 -18.12
N ASP A 223 8.54 -26.46 -18.78
CA ASP A 223 9.02 -25.58 -19.84
C ASP A 223 9.36 -24.16 -19.31
N GLU A 224 9.05 -23.83 -18.05
CA GLU A 224 9.31 -22.51 -17.46
C GLU A 224 10.81 -22.19 -17.42
N ASN A 225 11.20 -21.05 -18.01
CA ASN A 225 12.59 -20.61 -18.17
C ASN A 225 13.45 -21.68 -18.87
N VAL A 226 12.89 -22.29 -19.93
CA VAL A 226 13.56 -23.28 -20.77
C VAL A 226 13.48 -22.89 -22.25
N ILE A 227 14.65 -22.88 -22.90
CA ILE A 227 14.77 -23.01 -24.35
C ILE A 227 14.90 -24.51 -24.65
N LYS A 228 13.88 -25.11 -25.26
CA LYS A 228 13.91 -26.51 -25.70
C LYS A 228 14.16 -26.58 -27.21
N LEU A 229 15.11 -27.42 -27.61
CA LEU A 229 15.38 -27.77 -29.00
C LEU A 229 14.69 -29.08 -29.38
N GLU A 230 14.27 -29.21 -30.63
CA GLU A 230 13.72 -30.44 -31.21
C GLU A 230 14.23 -30.62 -32.65
N THR A 231 14.64 -31.84 -32.98
CA THR A 231 15.03 -32.27 -34.33
C THR A 231 13.87 -33.00 -35.02
N GLU A 232 13.86 -33.09 -36.35
CA GLU A 232 12.80 -33.82 -37.09
C GLU A 232 12.66 -35.30 -36.69
N LEU A 233 13.71 -35.88 -36.13
CA LEU A 233 13.76 -37.29 -35.72
C LEU A 233 13.52 -37.49 -34.21
N GLY A 234 13.01 -36.46 -33.53
CA GLY A 234 12.53 -36.52 -32.15
C GLY A 234 13.62 -36.45 -31.07
N GLU A 235 14.89 -36.28 -31.43
CA GLU A 235 15.92 -35.91 -30.45
C GLU A 235 15.65 -34.47 -29.96
N THR A 236 15.58 -34.30 -28.64
CA THR A 236 15.31 -33.02 -27.96
C THR A 236 16.41 -32.67 -26.95
N TYR A 237 16.53 -31.38 -26.64
CA TYR A 237 17.48 -30.89 -25.63
C TYR A 237 16.91 -29.65 -24.93
N ASN A 238 16.83 -29.67 -23.60
CA ASN A 238 16.37 -28.53 -22.80
C ASN A 238 17.57 -27.75 -22.26
N TYR A 239 17.53 -26.42 -22.38
CA TYR A 239 18.54 -25.49 -21.84
C TYR A 239 17.84 -24.47 -20.95
N SER A 240 18.23 -24.39 -19.67
CA SER A 240 17.67 -23.43 -18.72
C SER A 240 18.15 -22.01 -19.03
N PHE A 241 17.20 -21.10 -19.23
CA PHE A 241 17.44 -19.72 -19.66
C PHE A 241 16.25 -18.86 -19.26
N THR A 242 16.50 -17.75 -18.56
CA THR A 242 15.43 -16.86 -18.10
C THR A 242 14.87 -16.04 -19.26
N ILE A 243 13.55 -16.00 -19.39
CA ILE A 243 12.88 -15.14 -20.38
C ILE A 243 12.10 -14.08 -19.62
N SER A 244 12.35 -12.81 -19.93
CA SER A 244 11.63 -11.66 -19.37
C SER A 244 10.65 -11.05 -20.38
N GLY A 245 9.56 -10.44 -19.90
CA GLY A 245 8.72 -9.58 -20.73
C GLY A 245 9.15 -8.12 -20.62
N PRO A 246 8.61 -7.21 -21.45
CA PRO A 246 8.92 -5.79 -21.37
C PRO A 246 8.50 -5.20 -20.01
N THR A 247 9.42 -4.48 -19.36
CA THR A 247 9.19 -3.89 -18.04
C THR A 247 8.57 -2.50 -18.13
N ILE A 248 7.60 -2.20 -17.27
CA ILE A 248 7.08 -0.83 -17.12
C ILE A 248 8.18 0.07 -16.53
N THR A 249 8.45 1.19 -17.18
CA THR A 249 9.26 2.28 -16.59
C THR A 249 8.41 3.54 -16.42
N VAL A 250 8.74 4.34 -15.41
CA VAL A 250 8.06 5.59 -15.07
C VAL A 250 9.12 6.59 -14.59
N ASP A 251 9.04 7.82 -15.10
CA ASP A 251 9.88 8.95 -14.70
C ASP A 251 9.69 9.32 -13.22
N GLU A 252 10.68 9.96 -12.59
CA GLU A 252 10.62 10.33 -11.17
C GLU A 252 9.54 11.39 -10.82
N THR A 253 8.86 11.97 -11.82
CA THR A 253 7.90 13.06 -11.63
C THR A 253 6.50 12.69 -12.14
N VAL A 254 5.55 12.60 -11.21
CA VAL A 254 4.11 12.63 -11.52
C VAL A 254 3.72 14.07 -11.90
N VAL A 255 2.91 14.24 -12.95
CA VAL A 255 2.44 15.57 -13.38
C VAL A 255 0.91 15.66 -13.43
N GLY A 256 0.38 16.87 -13.35
CA GLY A 256 -1.02 17.17 -13.65
C GLY A 256 -1.29 17.13 -15.15
N THR A 257 -2.56 17.23 -15.54
CA THR A 257 -2.98 17.34 -16.96
C THR A 257 -2.56 18.66 -17.63
N ASP A 258 -2.04 19.61 -16.87
CA ASP A 258 -1.36 20.84 -17.32
C ASP A 258 0.17 20.67 -17.48
N GLY A 259 0.71 19.48 -17.20
CA GLY A 259 2.13 19.16 -17.25
C GLY A 259 2.96 19.70 -16.06
N GLN A 260 2.34 20.25 -15.00
CA GLN A 260 3.08 20.70 -13.82
C GLN A 260 3.37 19.54 -12.86
N PRO A 261 4.54 19.49 -12.19
CA PRO A 261 4.86 18.48 -11.18
C PRO A 261 3.87 18.45 -10.01
N VAL A 262 3.40 17.26 -9.65
CA VAL A 262 2.47 17.02 -8.55
C VAL A 262 3.18 16.22 -7.46
N THR A 263 3.29 16.79 -6.25
CA THR A 263 3.83 16.11 -5.06
C THR A 263 2.75 15.64 -4.08
N LEU A 264 1.49 16.00 -4.35
CA LEU A 264 0.31 15.69 -3.56
C LEU A 264 -0.92 15.62 -4.46
N ILE A 265 -1.51 14.44 -4.59
CA ILE A 265 -2.67 14.18 -5.45
C ILE A 265 -3.96 14.54 -4.72
N ILE A 266 -4.86 15.26 -5.39
CA ILE A 266 -6.23 15.53 -4.90
C ILE A 266 -7.16 14.40 -5.36
N LEU A 267 -8.05 13.90 -4.51
CA LEU A 267 -9.00 12.85 -4.91
C LEU A 267 -9.96 13.35 -5.99
N GLY A 268 -10.29 12.51 -6.96
CA GLY A 268 -11.10 12.89 -8.13
C GLY A 268 -10.37 13.74 -9.17
N SER A 269 -9.05 13.91 -9.07
CA SER A 269 -8.24 14.57 -10.11
C SER A 269 -7.59 13.56 -11.07
N ASP A 270 -7.32 14.01 -12.29
CA ASP A 270 -6.52 13.26 -13.26
C ASP A 270 -5.04 13.60 -13.10
N VAL A 271 -4.18 12.59 -13.05
CA VAL A 271 -2.71 12.73 -13.06
C VAL A 271 -2.10 11.93 -14.21
N VAL A 272 -0.89 12.31 -14.63
CA VAL A 272 -0.17 11.64 -15.73
C VAL A 272 1.19 11.14 -15.23
N LEU A 273 1.49 9.88 -15.57
CA LEU A 273 2.81 9.28 -15.47
C LEU A 273 3.41 9.17 -16.86
N ASN A 274 4.66 9.62 -17.03
CA ASN A 274 5.44 9.45 -18.26
C ASN A 274 6.48 8.33 -18.08
N GLY A 275 6.89 7.67 -19.15
CA GLY A 275 7.87 6.57 -19.09
C GLY A 275 7.89 5.70 -20.35
N THR A 276 7.99 4.38 -20.20
CA THR A 276 7.97 3.40 -21.31
C THR A 276 7.15 2.17 -21.00
N ASN A 277 6.65 1.50 -22.04
CA ASN A 277 5.83 0.29 -21.98
C ASN A 277 4.51 0.49 -21.19
N LEU A 278 4.03 1.73 -21.07
CA LEU A 278 2.87 2.06 -20.25
C LEU A 278 1.55 1.55 -20.85
N ASN A 279 1.53 1.25 -22.15
CA ASN A 279 0.46 0.54 -22.85
C ASN A 279 0.25 -0.91 -22.39
N LEU A 280 1.19 -1.49 -21.63
CA LEU A 280 1.10 -2.84 -21.08
C LEU A 280 0.42 -2.87 -19.69
N VAL A 281 0.12 -1.71 -19.10
CA VAL A 281 -0.55 -1.60 -17.80
C VAL A 281 -2.00 -2.10 -17.93
N LYS A 282 -2.33 -3.14 -17.17
CA LYS A 282 -3.67 -3.74 -17.08
C LYS A 282 -4.43 -3.28 -15.85
N GLU A 283 -3.73 -3.10 -14.73
CA GLU A 283 -4.31 -2.68 -13.46
C GLU A 283 -3.48 -1.56 -12.84
N VAL A 284 -4.18 -0.62 -12.22
CA VAL A 284 -3.61 0.51 -11.49
C VAL A 284 -4.24 0.52 -10.10
N TYR A 285 -3.43 0.62 -9.06
CA TYR A 285 -3.91 0.76 -7.69
C TYR A 285 -3.36 2.05 -7.08
N CYS A 286 -4.21 2.82 -6.42
CA CYS A 286 -3.79 3.93 -5.56
C CYS A 286 -4.11 3.52 -4.11
N ASN A 287 -3.19 3.66 -3.16
CA ASN A 287 -3.41 3.23 -1.76
C ASN A 287 -4.04 1.82 -1.62
N GLY A 288 -3.60 0.85 -2.44
CA GLY A 288 -4.13 -0.52 -2.48
C GLY A 288 -5.55 -0.66 -3.07
N THR A 289 -6.17 0.43 -3.50
CA THR A 289 -7.51 0.49 -4.10
C THR A 289 -7.42 0.49 -5.63
N LEU A 290 -8.06 -0.49 -6.28
CA LEU A 290 -8.08 -0.63 -7.74
C LEU A 290 -8.76 0.59 -8.39
N VAL A 291 -8.05 1.23 -9.32
CA VAL A 291 -8.55 2.35 -10.12
C VAL A 291 -9.28 1.82 -11.35
N THR A 292 -10.53 2.25 -11.53
CA THR A 292 -11.42 1.76 -12.58
C THR A 292 -11.36 2.56 -13.90
N SER A 293 -10.59 3.66 -13.93
CA SER A 293 -10.45 4.50 -15.11
C SER A 293 -9.02 5.04 -15.25
N PHE A 294 -8.36 4.62 -16.32
CA PHE A 294 -7.07 5.16 -16.78
C PHE A 294 -7.01 5.06 -18.31
N VAL A 295 -6.11 5.84 -18.93
CA VAL A 295 -5.86 5.82 -20.37
C VAL A 295 -4.36 5.65 -20.59
N ALA A 296 -3.98 4.55 -21.25
CA ALA A 296 -2.60 4.17 -21.48
C ALA A 296 -2.17 4.41 -22.94
N THR A 297 -0.93 4.86 -23.10
CA THR A 297 -0.17 4.92 -24.35
C THR A 297 1.23 4.34 -24.09
N GLU A 298 2.04 4.15 -25.13
CA GLU A 298 3.39 3.58 -24.99
C GLU A 298 4.29 4.35 -24.00
N THR A 299 4.14 5.68 -23.95
CA THR A 299 5.01 6.60 -23.19
C THR A 299 4.31 7.43 -22.12
N ALA A 300 2.97 7.40 -22.04
CA ALA A 300 2.20 8.13 -21.02
C ALA A 300 0.96 7.37 -20.54
N LEU A 301 0.66 7.46 -19.25
CA LEU A 301 -0.49 6.87 -18.57
C LEU A 301 -1.23 7.95 -17.78
N THR A 302 -2.45 8.28 -18.20
CA THR A 302 -3.35 9.16 -17.44
C THR A 302 -4.21 8.33 -16.48
N ILE A 303 -4.22 8.67 -15.20
CA ILE A 303 -4.94 7.97 -14.13
C ILE A 303 -6.00 8.91 -13.55
N SER A 304 -7.27 8.51 -13.61
CA SER A 304 -8.36 9.24 -12.93
C SER A 304 -8.48 8.73 -11.50
N VAL A 305 -7.98 9.50 -10.55
CA VAL A 305 -7.82 9.07 -9.15
C VAL A 305 -9.20 9.00 -8.48
N PRO A 306 -9.59 7.88 -7.84
CA PRO A 306 -10.90 7.74 -7.21
C PRO A 306 -11.23 8.88 -6.24
N SER A 307 -12.44 9.43 -6.34
CA SER A 307 -12.87 10.52 -5.47
C SER A 307 -13.19 10.08 -4.04
N ASP A 308 -13.34 8.77 -3.81
CA ASP A 308 -13.60 8.12 -2.53
C ASP A 308 -12.41 7.30 -2.01
N LEU A 309 -11.21 7.53 -2.57
CA LEU A 309 -9.98 6.83 -2.21
C LEU A 309 -9.70 6.88 -0.69
N PRO A 310 -9.44 5.73 -0.02
CA PRO A 310 -8.97 5.71 1.35
C PRO A 310 -7.60 6.38 1.48
N VAL A 311 -7.46 7.27 2.46
CA VAL A 311 -6.20 7.99 2.76
C VAL A 311 -5.93 7.94 4.26
N GLY A 312 -4.67 7.68 4.63
CA GLY A 312 -4.22 7.61 6.02
C GLY A 312 -4.32 6.20 6.63
N GLU A 313 -3.43 5.93 7.59
CA GLU A 313 -3.15 4.60 8.16
C GLU A 313 -4.39 3.88 8.71
N GLY A 314 -5.33 4.61 9.30
CA GLY A 314 -6.57 4.04 9.84
C GLY A 314 -7.69 3.78 8.81
N ASN A 315 -7.50 4.14 7.54
CA ASN A 315 -8.50 4.03 6.48
C ASN A 315 -8.07 3.08 5.35
N VAL A 316 -6.77 2.93 5.08
CA VAL A 316 -6.24 2.02 4.05
C VAL A 316 -6.35 0.55 4.48
N THR A 317 -6.51 -0.36 3.52
CA THR A 317 -6.62 -1.81 3.79
C THR A 317 -5.31 -2.39 4.32
N ASN A 318 -4.18 -2.00 3.72
CA ASN A 318 -2.82 -2.34 4.18
C ASN A 318 -2.02 -1.03 4.30
N VAL A 319 -1.20 -0.91 5.34
CA VAL A 319 -0.36 0.28 5.55
C VAL A 319 0.80 0.35 4.55
N GLU A 320 1.28 -0.81 4.06
CA GLU A 320 2.36 -0.91 3.07
C GLU A 320 1.98 -0.33 1.69
N ASP A 321 0.69 -0.30 1.35
CA ASP A 321 0.20 0.31 0.11
C ASP A 321 0.05 1.86 0.22
N MET A 322 0.17 2.43 1.42
CA MET A 322 -0.20 3.83 1.70
C MET A 322 0.78 4.84 1.07
N ASN A 323 0.22 5.86 0.40
CA ASN A 323 0.96 6.84 -0.42
C ASN A 323 1.71 6.19 -1.58
N THR A 324 1.08 5.22 -2.25
CA THR A 324 1.63 4.59 -3.46
C THR A 324 0.65 4.60 -4.63
N ILE A 325 1.20 4.63 -5.84
CA ILE A 325 0.56 4.14 -7.06
C ILE A 325 1.31 2.85 -7.45
N LYS A 326 0.57 1.75 -7.63
CA LYS A 326 1.09 0.48 -8.17
C LYS A 326 0.50 0.23 -9.55
N LEU A 327 1.38 0.00 -10.53
CA LEU A 327 1.04 -0.40 -11.89
C LEU A 327 1.34 -1.88 -12.08
N VAL A 328 0.47 -2.62 -12.77
CA VAL A 328 0.62 -4.07 -13.02
C VAL A 328 0.43 -4.37 -14.51
N SER A 329 1.32 -5.21 -15.07
CA SER A 329 1.21 -5.84 -16.39
C SER A 329 1.37 -7.36 -16.28
N ASP A 330 1.24 -8.09 -17.40
CA ASP A 330 1.55 -9.54 -17.46
C ASP A 330 3.03 -9.87 -17.16
N TYR A 331 3.90 -8.85 -17.16
CA TYR A 331 5.36 -9.02 -17.19
C TYR A 331 6.10 -8.37 -16.02
N SER A 332 5.50 -7.35 -15.41
CA SER A 332 6.17 -6.53 -14.38
C SER A 332 5.16 -5.77 -13.52
N GLU A 333 5.56 -5.47 -12.29
CA GLU A 333 4.91 -4.47 -11.44
C GLU A 333 5.82 -3.25 -11.27
N LYS A 334 5.24 -2.05 -11.15
CA LYS A 334 5.97 -0.82 -10.87
C LYS A 334 5.26 -0.03 -9.75
N LEU A 335 5.97 0.21 -8.65
CA LEU A 335 5.54 1.07 -7.56
C LEU A 335 6.09 2.49 -7.73
N ILE A 336 5.29 3.49 -7.37
CA ILE A 336 5.62 4.91 -7.31
C ILE A 336 5.14 5.45 -5.96
N GLU A 337 6.00 6.09 -5.18
CA GLU A 337 5.61 6.75 -3.92
C GLU A 337 5.07 8.16 -4.21
N ILE A 338 3.83 8.44 -3.80
CA ILE A 338 3.22 9.78 -3.89
C ILE A 338 2.09 9.95 -2.87
N LYS A 339 2.00 11.14 -2.27
CA LYS A 339 0.99 11.44 -1.26
C LYS A 339 -0.37 11.75 -1.87
N PHE A 340 -1.43 11.41 -1.15
CA PHE A 340 -2.81 11.77 -1.48
C PHE A 340 -3.38 12.71 -0.40
N ALA A 341 -4.11 13.75 -0.81
CA ALA A 341 -4.88 14.62 0.06
C ALA A 341 -6.29 14.02 0.24
N GLY A 342 -6.61 13.54 1.43
CA GLY A 342 -7.91 12.91 1.71
C GLY A 342 -9.09 13.90 1.70
N ASN A 343 -10.30 13.37 1.56
CA ASN A 343 -11.57 14.15 1.56
C ASN A 343 -11.92 14.87 2.86
N ALA A 344 -11.09 14.77 3.90
CA ALA A 344 -11.21 15.61 5.08
C ALA A 344 -11.13 17.08 4.64
N GLY A 345 -12.19 17.86 4.90
CA GLY A 345 -12.21 19.29 4.58
C GLY A 345 -11.20 20.08 5.43
N ALA A 346 -11.14 21.40 5.27
CA ALA A 346 -10.31 22.24 6.13
C ALA A 346 -10.49 21.91 7.63
N PRO A 347 -9.43 21.93 8.46
CA PRO A 347 -9.50 21.59 9.88
C PRO A 347 -10.61 22.36 10.61
N PHE A 348 -11.39 21.68 11.46
CA PHE A 348 -12.49 22.34 12.19
C PHE A 348 -12.31 22.20 13.70
N ILE A 349 -11.58 23.15 14.29
CA ILE A 349 -11.35 23.22 15.73
C ILE A 349 -12.67 23.49 16.46
N THR A 350 -13.11 22.64 17.38
CA THR A 350 -14.32 22.86 18.21
C THR A 350 -14.00 23.59 19.50
N SER A 351 -12.84 23.34 20.12
CA SER A 351 -12.37 24.00 21.35
C SER A 351 -10.87 23.74 21.60
N VAL A 352 -10.30 24.42 22.60
CA VAL A 352 -8.93 24.22 23.09
C VAL A 352 -8.97 23.96 24.59
N SER A 353 -8.16 23.03 25.11
CA SER A 353 -8.27 22.56 26.50
C SER A 353 -7.91 23.58 27.57
N HIS A 354 -7.02 24.53 27.23
CA HIS A 354 -6.59 25.61 28.12
C HIS A 354 -6.21 26.83 27.28
N THR A 355 -6.97 27.92 27.34
CA THR A 355 -6.77 29.10 26.46
C THR A 355 -5.69 30.05 27.00
N MET A 356 -5.08 29.76 28.15
CA MET A 356 -4.09 30.59 28.85
C MET A 356 -2.81 29.80 29.24
N ALA A 357 -2.44 28.79 28.45
CA ALA A 357 -1.26 27.95 28.72
C ALA A 357 0.05 28.72 28.47
N LYS A 358 1.09 28.38 29.24
CA LYS A 358 2.40 29.03 29.22
C LYS A 358 3.32 28.33 28.21
N ALA A 359 4.32 29.03 27.69
CA ALA A 359 5.30 28.41 26.80
C ALA A 359 5.98 27.18 27.43
N GLY A 360 6.03 26.07 26.70
CA GLY A 360 6.52 24.78 27.16
C GLY A 360 5.47 23.87 27.81
N GLU A 361 4.26 24.34 28.08
CA GLU A 361 3.12 23.51 28.51
C GLU A 361 2.41 22.88 27.28
N PHE A 362 1.78 21.71 27.43
CA PHE A 362 0.96 21.09 26.37
C PHE A 362 -0.52 21.43 26.50
N ILE A 363 -1.21 21.53 25.37
CA ILE A 363 -2.66 21.67 25.27
C ILE A 363 -3.22 20.66 24.27
N TYR A 364 -4.48 20.29 24.46
CA TYR A 364 -5.25 19.58 23.44
C TYR A 364 -6.08 20.58 22.62
N ILE A 365 -6.02 20.45 21.31
CA ILE A 365 -6.91 21.09 20.36
C ILE A 365 -7.94 20.03 19.96
N TYR A 366 -9.21 20.34 20.16
CA TYR A 366 -10.34 19.46 19.82
C TYR A 366 -10.98 19.92 18.52
N GLY A 367 -11.50 19.01 17.71
CA GLY A 367 -12.10 19.38 16.42
C GLY A 367 -12.55 18.22 15.55
N MET A 368 -12.37 18.39 14.24
CA MET A 368 -12.58 17.42 13.17
C MET A 368 -11.59 17.71 12.02
N ASN A 369 -11.42 16.75 11.12
CA ASN A 369 -10.56 16.85 9.92
C ASN A 369 -9.07 17.08 10.26
N PHE A 370 -8.57 16.53 11.37
CA PHE A 370 -7.14 16.64 11.73
C PHE A 370 -6.24 15.63 11.01
N GLU A 371 -6.56 15.32 9.75
CA GLU A 371 -5.78 14.41 8.91
C GLU A 371 -4.73 15.22 8.14
N SER A 372 -3.50 14.69 8.04
CA SER A 372 -2.38 15.31 7.32
C SER A 372 -2.10 16.78 7.68
N ILE A 373 -2.11 17.11 8.97
CA ILE A 373 -1.72 18.43 9.48
C ILE A 373 -0.27 18.73 9.11
N GLN A 374 -0.06 19.89 8.48
CA GLN A 374 1.25 20.37 8.04
C GLN A 374 1.93 21.22 9.13
N LYS A 375 1.16 22.08 9.81
CA LYS A 375 1.64 22.97 10.88
C LYS A 375 0.53 23.48 11.78
N ILE A 376 0.93 24.00 12.94
CA ILE A 376 0.06 24.67 13.91
C ILE A 376 0.71 26.01 14.27
N ILE A 377 -0.06 27.10 14.21
CA ILE A 377 0.42 28.46 14.41
C ILE A 377 -0.33 29.07 15.62
N PHE A 378 0.43 29.53 16.61
CA PHE A 378 -0.08 30.28 17.76
C PHE A 378 -0.16 31.79 17.44
N PRO A 379 -0.96 32.56 18.20
CA PRO A 379 -1.09 34.00 17.98
C PRO A 379 0.26 34.73 17.91
N GLY A 380 0.39 35.66 16.96
CA GLY A 380 1.65 36.36 16.67
C GLY A 380 2.57 35.57 15.74
N ASP A 381 2.00 34.71 14.89
CA ASP A 381 2.66 33.93 13.84
C ASP A 381 3.76 32.99 14.36
N VAL A 382 3.56 32.44 15.58
CA VAL A 382 4.52 31.54 16.24
C VAL A 382 4.18 30.09 15.92
N GLU A 383 4.92 29.46 15.01
CA GLU A 383 4.72 28.07 14.63
C GLU A 383 5.16 27.08 15.73
N ALA A 384 4.38 26.02 15.97
CA ALA A 384 4.65 25.02 16.98
C ALA A 384 5.52 23.87 16.45
N THR A 385 6.61 23.56 17.16
CA THR A 385 7.62 22.58 16.74
C THR A 385 7.47 21.19 17.35
N ASP A 386 6.43 20.98 18.17
CA ASP A 386 6.26 19.80 19.04
C ASP A 386 4.74 19.53 19.18
N PHE A 387 4.20 18.70 18.29
CA PHE A 387 2.80 18.29 18.30
C PHE A 387 2.60 16.85 17.79
N GLU A 388 1.55 16.19 18.27
CA GLU A 388 1.08 14.89 17.81
C GLU A 388 -0.41 14.98 17.42
N THR A 389 -0.76 14.44 16.25
CA THR A 389 -2.16 14.15 15.91
C THR A 389 -2.52 12.83 16.58
N VAL A 390 -3.41 12.87 17.58
CA VAL A 390 -3.81 11.70 18.36
C VAL A 390 -4.91 10.91 17.63
N ASP A 391 -5.85 11.62 17.02
CA ASP A 391 -6.84 11.10 16.07
C ASP A 391 -7.41 12.26 15.22
N ASN A 392 -8.34 11.99 14.30
CA ASN A 392 -8.90 13.01 13.41
C ASN A 392 -9.78 14.09 14.08
N LYS A 393 -9.90 14.08 15.42
CA LYS A 393 -10.62 15.04 16.27
C LYS A 393 -9.75 15.60 17.42
N ASN A 394 -8.57 15.02 17.68
CA ASN A 394 -7.71 15.36 18.80
C ASN A 394 -6.27 15.59 18.31
N ILE A 395 -5.77 16.81 18.49
CA ILE A 395 -4.34 17.13 18.41
C ILE A 395 -3.85 17.48 19.81
N LYS A 396 -2.62 17.11 20.15
CA LYS A 396 -1.92 17.58 21.34
C LYS A 396 -0.67 18.32 20.90
N VAL A 397 -0.48 19.54 21.40
CA VAL A 397 0.61 20.44 20.98
C VAL A 397 1.23 21.12 22.18
N VAL A 398 2.55 21.27 22.18
CA VAL A 398 3.28 22.07 23.17
C VAL A 398 3.30 23.53 22.71
N VAL A 399 2.91 24.44 23.60
CA VAL A 399 2.91 25.88 23.35
C VAL A 399 4.35 26.33 23.07
N PRO A 400 4.67 26.86 21.88
CA PRO A 400 6.04 27.24 21.53
C PRO A 400 6.49 28.47 22.33
N THR A 401 7.81 28.66 22.43
CA THR A 401 8.41 29.86 23.04
C THR A 401 7.92 31.12 22.33
N GLY A 402 7.15 31.96 23.03
CA GLY A 402 6.52 33.16 22.47
C GLY A 402 5.04 32.97 22.08
N GLY A 403 4.57 31.74 21.87
CA GLY A 403 3.19 31.41 21.50
C GLY A 403 2.16 31.67 22.61
N ASP A 404 2.61 32.01 23.82
CA ASP A 404 1.79 32.42 24.95
C ASP A 404 1.70 33.96 25.13
N GLN A 405 2.37 34.76 24.30
CA GLN A 405 2.56 36.20 24.56
C GLN A 405 1.45 37.11 24.02
N THR A 406 0.92 36.83 22.83
CA THR A 406 -0.09 37.68 22.18
C THR A 406 -1.48 37.02 22.15
N PRO A 407 -2.59 37.78 22.23
CA PRO A 407 -3.94 37.25 22.16
C PRO A 407 -4.41 37.03 20.71
N GLY A 408 -5.19 35.98 20.45
CA GLY A 408 -5.70 35.72 19.10
C GLY A 408 -6.29 34.33 18.90
N TYR A 409 -6.03 33.75 17.72
CA TYR A 409 -6.43 32.40 17.32
C TYR A 409 -5.23 31.45 17.30
N ILE A 410 -5.46 30.17 17.54
CA ILE A 410 -4.60 29.10 17.02
C ILE A 410 -5.13 28.70 15.65
N THR A 411 -4.23 28.64 14.66
CA THR A 411 -4.50 28.12 13.31
C THR A 411 -3.90 26.73 13.15
N VAL A 412 -4.67 25.78 12.66
CA VAL A 412 -4.22 24.44 12.25
C VAL A 412 -4.33 24.34 10.74
N VAL A 413 -3.25 23.98 10.05
CA VAL A 413 -3.17 23.97 8.59
C VAL A 413 -2.99 22.53 8.08
N SER A 414 -3.82 22.11 7.14
CA SER A 414 -3.64 20.86 6.37
C SER A 414 -3.65 21.17 4.86
N ALA A 415 -3.45 20.15 4.04
CA ALA A 415 -3.58 20.28 2.58
C ALA A 415 -4.98 20.77 2.14
N SER A 416 -6.00 20.53 2.95
CA SER A 416 -7.40 20.88 2.67
C SER A 416 -7.78 22.29 3.14
N GLY A 417 -6.82 23.08 3.65
CA GLY A 417 -7.01 24.47 4.08
C GLY A 417 -6.69 24.71 5.55
N GLU A 418 -7.14 25.86 6.06
CA GLU A 418 -6.87 26.32 7.43
C GLU A 418 -8.10 26.23 8.35
N GLY A 419 -7.86 25.92 9.62
CA GLY A 419 -8.85 25.85 10.67
C GLY A 419 -8.48 26.70 11.88
N TYR A 420 -9.43 27.48 12.40
CA TYR A 420 -9.21 28.42 13.48
C TYR A 420 -9.95 28.05 14.78
N SER A 421 -9.30 28.28 15.92
CA SER A 421 -9.92 28.31 17.24
C SER A 421 -10.89 29.50 17.35
N TYR A 422 -11.47 29.72 18.54
CA TYR A 422 -12.02 31.03 18.87
C TYR A 422 -10.90 32.02 19.20
N LYS A 423 -11.25 33.31 19.32
CA LYS A 423 -10.32 34.41 19.62
C LYS A 423 -10.03 34.59 21.12
N ASP A 424 -10.10 33.50 21.88
CA ASP A 424 -10.00 33.43 23.34
C ASP A 424 -8.56 33.21 23.83
N ILE A 425 -7.69 32.67 22.98
CA ILE A 425 -6.29 32.31 23.29
C ILE A 425 -5.50 33.53 23.79
N ASN A 426 -4.75 33.33 24.88
CA ASN A 426 -3.84 34.27 25.55
C ASN A 426 -4.48 35.63 25.94
N CYS A 427 -5.78 35.67 26.19
CA CYS A 427 -6.51 36.89 26.55
C CYS A 427 -6.20 37.41 27.98
N LYS A 428 -4.91 37.64 28.29
CA LYS A 428 -4.36 38.17 29.56
C LYS A 428 -4.98 39.52 29.96
N GLY A 429 -5.30 40.38 28.98
CA GLY A 429 -6.01 41.65 29.21
C GLY A 429 -7.48 41.51 29.59
N CYS A 430 -8.10 40.35 29.40
CA CYS A 430 -9.53 40.15 29.56
C CYS A 430 -9.97 39.77 31.00
N LEU A 431 -9.03 39.74 31.95
CA LEU A 431 -9.24 39.30 33.33
C LEU A 431 -10.12 40.28 34.14
N PHE A 432 -11.22 39.76 34.72
CA PHE A 432 -12.08 40.47 35.69
C PHE A 432 -11.95 39.96 37.13
N ILE A 433 -11.41 38.75 37.37
CA ILE A 433 -10.86 38.35 38.68
C ILE A 433 -9.47 37.74 38.47
N ASN A 434 -8.45 38.42 39.01
CA ASN A 434 -7.05 37.98 39.00
C ASN A 434 -6.35 38.18 40.36
N ARG A 435 -7.04 38.78 41.35
CA ARG A 435 -6.53 39.04 42.70
C ARG A 435 -7.49 38.59 43.79
N PHE A 436 -8.74 38.25 43.44
CA PHE A 436 -9.81 37.88 44.39
C PHE A 436 -9.95 38.92 45.51
N ALA A 437 -9.93 40.18 45.13
CA ALA A 437 -9.78 41.32 46.02
C ALA A 437 -11.11 42.06 46.12
N ASN A 438 -11.85 41.81 47.21
CA ASN A 438 -13.13 42.49 47.46
C ASN A 438 -12.95 44.02 47.43
N GLY A 439 -13.83 44.72 46.72
CA GLY A 439 -13.69 46.15 46.43
C GLY A 439 -12.66 46.50 45.34
N GLY A 440 -11.66 45.64 45.09
CA GLY A 440 -10.67 45.76 44.02
C GLY A 440 -11.17 45.21 42.67
N ASP A 441 -10.98 43.92 42.42
CA ASP A 441 -11.48 43.24 41.21
C ASP A 441 -12.97 42.85 41.34
N ALA A 442 -13.51 42.06 40.41
CA ALA A 442 -14.93 41.71 40.40
C ALA A 442 -15.32 40.70 41.50
N TYR A 443 -14.40 40.15 42.28
CA TYR A 443 -14.73 39.21 43.35
C TYR A 443 -15.49 39.91 44.48
N ALA A 444 -16.75 39.56 44.72
CA ALA A 444 -17.63 40.27 45.65
C ALA A 444 -17.41 39.89 47.14
N GLY A 445 -16.26 39.30 47.48
CA GLY A 445 -15.87 38.96 48.85
C GLY A 445 -16.58 37.75 49.48
N SER A 446 -17.80 37.40 49.02
CA SER A 446 -18.64 36.37 49.63
C SER A 446 -18.65 35.06 48.84
N ASN A 447 -18.24 33.98 49.51
CA ASN A 447 -18.43 32.60 49.06
C ASN A 447 -19.30 31.81 50.04
N GLN A 448 -19.95 30.77 49.53
CA GLN A 448 -20.68 29.74 50.26
C GLN A 448 -20.24 28.40 49.69
N ALA A 449 -19.96 27.42 50.54
CA ALA A 449 -19.75 26.05 50.10
C ALA A 449 -20.08 25.08 51.23
N ARG A 450 -20.72 23.97 50.92
CA ARG A 450 -21.20 22.98 51.88
C ARG A 450 -21.38 21.63 51.20
N PHE A 451 -21.03 20.55 51.89
CA PHE A 451 -21.29 19.16 51.49
C PHE A 451 -21.46 18.30 52.75
N ASP A 452 -22.32 17.27 52.73
CA ASP A 452 -22.61 16.40 53.90
C ASP A 452 -22.95 17.20 55.17
N GLY A 453 -23.66 18.33 55.00
CA GLY A 453 -23.95 19.27 56.08
C GLY A 453 -22.77 20.09 56.62
N ILE A 454 -21.53 19.84 56.19
CA ILE A 454 -20.30 20.51 56.63
C ILE A 454 -19.95 21.67 55.69
N ASN A 455 -19.61 22.85 56.23
CA ASN A 455 -19.19 24.00 55.44
C ASN A 455 -17.76 23.81 54.92
N LEU A 456 -17.53 24.04 53.63
CA LEU A 456 -16.20 23.95 53.01
C LEU A 456 -15.52 25.32 53.01
N ALA A 457 -14.37 25.44 53.66
CA ALA A 457 -13.61 26.68 53.69
C ALA A 457 -12.80 26.88 52.39
N MET A 458 -12.88 28.07 51.80
CA MET A 458 -12.04 28.49 50.68
C MET A 458 -10.71 29.05 51.20
N SER A 459 -9.62 28.85 50.45
CA SER A 459 -8.30 29.36 50.82
C SER A 459 -8.21 30.89 50.73
N SER A 460 -7.13 31.45 51.25
CA SER A 460 -6.56 32.73 50.79
C SER A 460 -6.01 32.61 49.36
N ASN A 461 -5.44 33.68 48.81
CA ASN A 461 -4.72 33.60 47.53
C ASN A 461 -3.51 32.68 47.63
N ASN A 462 -3.36 31.77 46.68
CA ASN A 462 -2.16 30.98 46.43
C ASN A 462 -1.44 31.53 45.19
N THR A 463 -0.15 31.24 45.07
CA THR A 463 0.65 31.50 43.87
C THR A 463 1.39 30.23 43.49
N ALA A 464 1.52 29.97 42.18
CA ALA A 464 2.14 28.73 41.68
C ALA A 464 3.58 28.50 42.16
N SER A 465 4.31 29.57 42.53
CA SER A 465 5.70 29.51 43.02
C SER A 465 5.84 29.26 44.52
N ALA A 466 4.86 29.68 45.34
CA ALA A 466 4.91 29.50 46.80
C ALA A 466 4.12 28.28 47.28
N ASN A 467 2.96 28.05 46.68
CA ASN A 467 2.10 26.89 46.92
C ASN A 467 1.78 26.28 45.54
N PRO A 468 2.58 25.36 44.99
CA PRO A 468 2.18 24.60 43.82
C PRO A 468 0.99 23.71 44.18
N PHE A 469 -0.09 23.77 43.40
CA PHE A 469 -1.20 22.83 43.56
C PHE A 469 -0.71 21.40 43.22
N PRO A 470 -1.13 20.34 43.94
CA PRO A 470 -0.71 18.98 43.63
C PRO A 470 -1.25 18.54 42.26
N ILE A 471 -0.36 18.54 41.27
CA ILE A 471 -0.64 18.11 39.90
C ILE A 471 -0.24 16.64 39.74
N LEU A 472 -1.19 15.80 39.34
CA LEU A 472 -0.96 14.38 39.08
C LEU A 472 -0.38 14.18 37.66
N ASN A 473 0.89 13.76 37.59
CA ASN A 473 1.67 13.50 36.37
C ASN A 473 2.07 14.80 35.62
N PRO A 474 3.26 15.40 35.91
CA PRO A 474 3.50 16.83 35.67
C PRO A 474 4.19 17.20 34.35
N ASP A 475 4.69 16.25 33.55
CA ASP A 475 5.59 16.55 32.42
C ASP A 475 4.91 17.41 31.34
N LYS A 476 5.33 18.67 31.25
CA LYS A 476 4.75 19.74 30.40
C LYS A 476 3.25 20.00 30.63
N ALA A 477 2.61 19.52 31.70
CA ALA A 477 1.16 19.74 31.85
C ALA A 477 0.83 21.18 32.31
N PRO A 478 -0.31 21.78 31.88
CA PRO A 478 -0.67 23.15 32.25
C PRO A 478 -0.69 23.40 33.76
N THR A 479 0.12 24.36 34.20
CA THR A 479 0.32 24.66 35.62
C THR A 479 -0.70 25.66 36.16
N ALA A 480 -0.74 25.83 37.49
CA ALA A 480 -1.67 26.74 38.13
C ALA A 480 -1.50 28.20 37.65
N PRO A 481 -2.59 28.99 37.58
CA PRO A 481 -2.53 30.44 37.44
C PRO A 481 -1.62 31.12 38.47
N ASP A 482 -1.06 32.27 38.11
CA ASP A 482 -0.16 33.04 38.98
C ASP A 482 -0.82 33.42 40.32
N LEU A 483 -2.14 33.61 40.32
CA LEU A 483 -2.99 33.81 41.50
C LEU A 483 -4.27 32.97 41.39
N TYR A 484 -4.49 32.08 42.36
CA TYR A 484 -5.65 31.16 42.36
C TYR A 484 -6.16 30.87 43.78
N ARG A 485 -7.36 30.26 43.88
CA ARG A 485 -7.99 29.84 45.15
C ARG A 485 -8.24 28.33 45.14
N ILE A 486 -8.34 27.75 46.33
CA ILE A 486 -8.55 26.32 46.57
C ILE A 486 -9.80 26.12 47.43
N ILE A 487 -10.59 25.08 47.14
CA ILE A 487 -11.71 24.65 47.97
C ILE A 487 -11.90 23.11 47.96
N PRO A 488 -12.00 22.43 49.11
CA PRO A 488 -11.73 22.93 50.46
C PRO A 488 -10.23 23.26 50.65
N THR A 489 -9.92 24.25 51.48
CA THR A 489 -8.54 24.72 51.77
C THR A 489 -7.71 23.79 52.67
N GLY A 490 -8.30 22.68 53.15
CA GLY A 490 -7.62 21.68 53.96
C GLY A 490 -7.10 20.53 53.09
N ASN A 491 -7.22 19.30 53.61
CA ASN A 491 -7.03 18.11 52.79
C ASN A 491 -8.20 17.96 51.77
N PRO A 492 -7.99 17.25 50.65
CA PRO A 492 -9.08 16.79 49.79
C PRO A 492 -10.10 15.94 50.55
N ILE A 493 -11.34 15.88 50.04
CA ILE A 493 -12.48 15.18 50.65
C ILE A 493 -13.17 14.26 49.65
N ASP A 494 -13.84 13.21 50.12
CA ASP A 494 -14.65 12.34 49.27
C ASP A 494 -16.06 12.92 49.12
N VAL A 495 -16.45 13.24 47.88
CA VAL A 495 -17.79 13.75 47.54
C VAL A 495 -18.62 12.61 46.94
N THR A 496 -19.33 11.89 47.82
CA THR A 496 -20.10 10.70 47.46
C THR A 496 -21.59 11.00 47.18
N VAL A 497 -22.18 10.20 46.28
CA VAL A 497 -23.53 10.36 45.71
C VAL A 497 -24.65 10.22 46.76
N ASP A 498 -24.44 9.38 47.77
CA ASP A 498 -25.39 9.08 48.85
C ASP A 498 -25.58 10.29 49.81
N LYS A 499 -24.49 11.00 50.11
CA LYS A 499 -24.44 12.13 51.04
C LYS A 499 -25.00 13.45 50.50
N ILE A 500 -25.17 13.58 49.18
CA ILE A 500 -25.72 14.79 48.56
C ILE A 500 -27.14 15.05 49.07
N SER A 501 -27.34 16.21 49.70
CA SER A 501 -28.62 16.64 50.26
C SER A 501 -29.74 16.74 49.22
N SER A 502 -30.99 16.68 49.68
CA SER A 502 -32.19 16.69 48.82
C SER A 502 -32.32 17.94 47.92
N ASN A 503 -31.72 19.07 48.33
CA ASN A 503 -31.71 20.33 47.56
C ASN A 503 -30.45 20.49 46.70
N GLY A 504 -29.52 19.54 46.75
CA GLY A 504 -28.18 19.65 46.18
C GLY A 504 -27.27 20.55 47.01
N ASP A 505 -25.98 20.21 47.02
CA ASP A 505 -24.94 20.79 47.86
C ASP A 505 -23.98 21.63 47.01
N ASP A 506 -23.72 22.87 47.41
CA ASP A 506 -22.81 23.77 46.68
C ASP A 506 -21.36 23.46 47.08
N LEU A 507 -20.62 22.69 46.27
CA LEU A 507 -19.19 22.41 46.49
C LEU A 507 -18.34 23.69 46.34
N LEU A 508 -18.83 24.61 45.52
CA LEU A 508 -18.42 26.01 45.43
C LEU A 508 -19.65 26.85 45.06
N LYS A 509 -19.85 28.02 45.68
CA LYS A 509 -20.70 29.10 45.18
C LYS A 509 -20.08 30.45 45.59
N PHE A 510 -19.92 31.38 44.66
CA PHE A 510 -19.45 32.73 44.98
C PHE A 510 -20.09 33.78 44.07
N ARG A 511 -20.13 35.02 44.56
CA ARG A 511 -20.65 36.19 43.82
C ARG A 511 -19.52 36.96 43.17
N PHE A 512 -19.79 37.52 41.99
CA PHE A 512 -18.98 38.57 41.39
C PHE A 512 -19.83 39.81 41.05
N ASP A 513 -19.18 40.93 40.77
CA ASP A 513 -19.78 42.22 40.45
C ASP A 513 -19.79 42.42 38.92
N TYR A 514 -20.99 42.41 38.30
CA TYR A 514 -21.11 42.61 36.86
C TYR A 514 -20.59 43.97 36.37
N GLY A 515 -20.75 45.04 37.15
CA GLY A 515 -20.22 46.36 36.79
C GLY A 515 -18.69 46.34 36.62
N LYS A 516 -18.02 45.40 37.29
CA LYS A 516 -16.58 45.12 37.14
C LYS A 516 -16.25 44.04 36.11
N VAL A 517 -17.14 43.10 35.81
CA VAL A 517 -17.01 42.26 34.61
C VAL A 517 -16.94 43.15 33.36
N TRP A 518 -17.84 44.13 33.25
CA TRP A 518 -17.88 45.08 32.13
C TRP A 518 -16.77 46.15 32.17
N SER A 519 -15.98 46.29 33.24
CA SER A 519 -14.91 47.30 33.30
C SER A 519 -13.65 46.89 32.52
N VAL A 520 -13.46 45.58 32.28
CA VAL A 520 -12.41 45.01 31.40
C VAL A 520 -12.36 45.70 30.04
N VAL A 521 -13.54 46.00 29.50
CA VAL A 521 -13.81 46.61 28.19
C VAL A 521 -13.14 47.97 28.03
N VAL A 522 -13.03 48.73 29.12
CA VAL A 522 -12.56 50.12 29.12
C VAL A 522 -11.11 50.25 29.60
N ALA A 523 -10.63 49.31 30.42
CA ALA A 523 -9.33 49.42 31.09
C ALA A 523 -8.26 48.44 30.61
N ASN A 524 -8.62 47.20 30.26
CA ASN A 524 -7.64 46.09 30.22
C ASN A 524 -7.65 45.29 28.90
N SER A 525 -8.75 45.25 28.15
CA SER A 525 -8.95 44.34 26.99
C SER A 525 -7.98 44.53 25.81
N GLY A 526 -7.15 45.58 25.81
CA GLY A 526 -6.33 45.96 24.66
C GLY A 526 -7.12 46.36 23.40
N GLY A 527 -8.43 46.62 23.54
CA GLY A 527 -9.34 46.88 22.42
C GLY A 527 -9.96 45.61 21.80
N LEU A 528 -9.69 44.42 22.36
CA LEU A 528 -10.31 43.15 21.91
C LEU A 528 -11.83 43.14 22.11
N ILE A 529 -12.33 43.87 23.10
CA ILE A 529 -13.75 44.03 23.42
C ILE A 529 -14.03 45.51 23.60
N THR A 530 -15.13 45.99 23.03
CA THR A 530 -15.57 47.38 23.05
C THR A 530 -17.03 47.48 23.51
N ASP A 531 -17.50 48.69 23.80
CA ASP A 531 -18.90 48.94 24.18
C ASP A 531 -19.91 48.57 23.06
N ALA A 532 -19.47 48.52 21.80
CA ALA A 532 -20.28 48.12 20.65
C ALA A 532 -20.21 46.61 20.34
N THR A 533 -19.35 45.84 21.01
CA THR A 533 -19.26 44.39 20.83
C THR A 533 -20.57 43.73 21.29
N LEU A 534 -21.10 42.79 20.50
CA LEU A 534 -22.30 42.04 20.86
C LEU A 534 -22.00 41.01 21.95
N CYS A 535 -22.94 40.79 22.87
CA CYS A 535 -22.76 39.78 23.92
C CYS A 535 -22.74 38.35 23.36
N SER A 536 -23.43 38.08 22.24
CA SER A 536 -23.38 36.81 21.51
C SER A 536 -21.96 36.36 21.15
N ASP A 537 -21.07 37.34 20.97
CA ASP A 537 -19.74 37.23 20.42
C ASP A 537 -18.69 37.10 21.55
N LEU A 538 -19.14 36.86 22.79
CA LEU A 538 -18.33 36.80 24.00
C LEU A 538 -18.58 35.49 24.78
N ALA A 539 -17.58 35.11 25.56
CA ALA A 539 -17.69 34.09 26.61
C ALA A 539 -17.10 34.60 27.93
N ILE A 540 -17.59 34.09 29.06
CA ILE A 540 -16.81 34.08 30.29
C ILE A 540 -16.02 32.78 30.37
N GLU A 541 -14.75 32.89 30.70
CA GLU A 541 -13.87 31.76 30.97
C GLU A 541 -13.26 31.86 32.37
N PHE A 542 -12.79 30.72 32.87
CA PHE A 542 -11.90 30.61 34.01
C PHE A 542 -11.09 29.32 33.95
N ASP A 543 -9.92 29.30 34.57
CA ASP A 543 -9.07 28.10 34.60
C ASP A 543 -9.31 27.35 35.92
N PHE A 544 -9.43 26.02 35.83
CA PHE A 544 -9.73 25.14 36.95
C PHE A 544 -9.01 23.80 36.84
N TYR A 545 -8.81 23.16 38.00
CA TYR A 545 -8.27 21.82 38.11
C TYR A 545 -8.85 21.14 39.34
N MET A 546 -9.11 19.83 39.27
CA MET A 546 -9.47 19.02 40.42
C MET A 546 -8.43 17.92 40.63
N THR A 547 -8.14 17.58 41.89
CA THR A 547 -7.28 16.44 42.27
C THR A 547 -7.85 15.06 41.92
N CYS A 548 -9.06 15.01 41.38
CA CYS A 548 -9.74 13.82 40.88
C CYS A 548 -10.40 14.14 39.52
N ASN A 549 -10.74 13.12 38.72
CA ASN A 549 -11.57 13.34 37.53
C ASN A 549 -12.94 13.91 37.94
N TRP A 550 -13.51 14.81 37.14
CA TRP A 550 -14.81 15.40 37.42
C TRP A 550 -15.91 14.47 36.89
N THR A 551 -16.70 13.91 37.81
CA THR A 551 -17.74 12.89 37.53
C THR A 551 -19.12 13.20 38.10
N LEU A 552 -19.28 14.35 38.76
CA LEU A 552 -20.40 14.64 39.64
C LEU A 552 -20.68 16.14 39.77
N GLY A 553 -21.96 16.50 39.89
CA GLY A 553 -22.39 17.89 40.02
C GLY A 553 -22.25 18.71 38.73
N ALA A 554 -22.76 19.93 38.74
CA ALA A 554 -22.75 20.82 37.58
C ALA A 554 -22.05 22.15 37.86
N TRP A 555 -21.31 22.65 36.89
CA TRP A 555 -20.96 24.07 36.86
C TRP A 555 -22.19 24.89 36.47
N ARG A 556 -22.56 25.86 37.29
CA ARG A 556 -23.74 26.71 37.13
C ARG A 556 -23.37 28.16 37.27
N TRP A 557 -23.60 28.94 36.21
CA TRP A 557 -23.63 30.40 36.27
C TRP A 557 -25.09 30.87 36.23
N GLU A 558 -25.48 31.62 37.26
CA GLU A 558 -26.77 32.30 37.39
C GLU A 558 -26.53 33.81 37.23
N THR A 559 -27.11 34.48 36.23
CA THR A 559 -26.97 35.93 36.00
C THR A 559 -27.71 36.77 37.05
N GLY A 560 -28.61 36.17 37.82
CA GLY A 560 -29.44 36.85 38.81
C GLY A 560 -30.63 37.62 38.23
N LYS A 561 -30.74 37.73 36.90
CA LYS A 561 -31.87 38.39 36.22
C LYS A 561 -33.06 37.44 36.04
N ASN A 562 -32.78 36.23 35.55
CA ASN A 562 -33.72 35.12 35.39
C ASN A 562 -33.11 33.82 35.97
N SER A 563 -33.93 32.84 36.33
CA SER A 563 -33.51 31.59 37.02
C SER A 563 -33.77 30.31 36.23
N SER A 564 -34.14 30.46 34.96
CA SER A 564 -34.35 29.46 33.91
C SER A 564 -33.03 29.11 33.20
N ASP A 565 -32.78 27.82 32.94
CA ASP A 565 -31.68 27.40 32.07
C ASP A 565 -31.95 27.84 30.61
N GLY A 566 -30.92 28.33 29.90
CA GLY A 566 -31.01 28.88 28.54
C GLY A 566 -31.47 30.35 28.46
N ASP A 567 -31.72 30.96 29.60
CA ASP A 567 -32.15 32.36 29.74
C ASP A 567 -31.21 33.11 30.68
N GLY A 568 -31.40 32.97 31.99
CA GLY A 568 -30.55 33.59 33.03
C GLY A 568 -29.69 32.60 33.81
N ARG A 569 -29.77 31.30 33.51
CA ARG A 569 -28.85 30.28 34.00
C ARG A 569 -28.31 29.43 32.87
N ILE A 570 -27.10 28.92 33.05
CA ILE A 570 -26.58 27.78 32.30
C ILE A 570 -26.08 26.72 33.29
N THR A 571 -26.30 25.45 32.96
CA THR A 571 -25.91 24.28 33.76
C THR A 571 -25.05 23.35 32.89
N LEU A 572 -23.76 23.22 33.21
CA LEU A 572 -22.78 22.42 32.48
C LEU A 572 -22.41 21.14 33.24
N ILE A 573 -22.53 20.00 32.56
CA ILE A 573 -22.35 18.64 33.11
C ILE A 573 -21.51 17.77 32.16
N SER A 574 -20.27 18.18 31.86
CA SER A 574 -19.43 17.56 30.83
C SER A 574 -19.12 16.06 31.03
N TRP A 575 -19.40 15.53 32.23
CA TRP A 575 -19.31 14.10 32.54
C TRP A 575 -20.52 13.25 32.11
N ASN A 576 -21.62 13.86 31.68
CA ASN A 576 -22.80 13.15 31.16
C ASN A 576 -22.87 13.32 29.63
N GLN A 577 -22.65 12.21 28.91
CA GLN A 577 -22.64 12.18 27.45
C GLN A 577 -23.69 11.17 26.99
N ASN A 578 -24.86 11.67 26.56
CA ASN A 578 -26.01 10.87 26.10
C ASN A 578 -26.44 9.80 27.13
N GLY A 579 -26.47 10.15 28.41
CA GLY A 579 -26.87 9.26 29.51
C GLY A 579 -25.75 8.34 30.02
N LYS A 580 -24.60 8.27 29.32
CA LYS A 580 -23.40 7.59 29.81
C LYS A 580 -22.59 8.53 30.69
N ILE A 581 -22.11 8.04 31.82
CA ILE A 581 -21.10 8.74 32.62
C ILE A 581 -19.74 8.51 31.96
N VAL A 582 -19.10 9.60 31.56
CA VAL A 582 -17.77 9.65 30.94
C VAL A 582 -16.96 10.67 31.75
N PRO A 583 -16.01 10.25 32.61
CA PRO A 583 -15.27 11.17 33.46
C PRO A 583 -14.63 12.31 32.67
N PHE A 584 -14.79 13.56 33.13
CA PHE A 584 -14.04 14.67 32.57
C PHE A 584 -12.62 14.62 33.15
N GLU A 585 -11.67 14.32 32.28
CA GLU A 585 -10.27 14.16 32.65
C GLU A 585 -9.50 15.47 32.48
N PHE A 586 -8.60 15.72 33.43
CA PHE A 586 -7.69 16.86 33.39
C PHE A 586 -6.37 16.57 32.66
N TYR A 587 -6.08 15.30 32.34
CA TYR A 587 -4.82 14.84 31.74
C TYR A 587 -3.57 15.33 32.48
N GLY A 588 -3.68 15.47 33.80
CA GLY A 588 -2.61 15.98 34.65
C GLY A 588 -2.37 17.48 34.56
N GLY A 589 -3.29 18.31 34.07
CA GLY A 589 -3.08 19.76 34.01
C GLY A 589 -4.36 20.60 34.13
N TRP A 590 -4.17 21.90 34.35
CA TRP A 590 -5.26 22.87 34.43
C TRP A 590 -6.01 23.00 33.10
N ARG A 591 -7.31 23.25 33.17
CA ARG A 591 -8.21 23.36 32.02
C ARG A 591 -9.07 24.61 32.09
N THR A 592 -9.42 25.13 30.92
CA THR A 592 -10.34 26.28 30.83
C THR A 592 -11.78 25.78 30.80
N MET A 593 -12.62 26.36 31.64
CA MET A 593 -14.08 26.28 31.52
C MET A 593 -14.56 27.46 30.68
N VAL A 594 -15.41 27.22 29.69
CA VAL A 594 -15.90 28.23 28.75
C VAL A 594 -17.43 28.33 28.85
N ILE A 595 -17.94 29.55 28.96
CA ILE A 595 -19.37 29.83 29.03
C ILE A 595 -19.76 30.94 28.02
N PRO A 596 -20.18 30.58 26.80
CA PRO A 596 -20.59 31.53 25.77
C PRO A 596 -21.90 32.24 26.14
N LEU A 597 -21.96 33.57 26.06
CA LEU A 597 -23.17 34.31 26.44
C LEU A 597 -24.30 34.13 25.41
N SER A 598 -23.98 33.70 24.19
CA SER A 598 -24.92 33.28 23.15
C SER A 598 -25.81 32.10 23.56
N GLN A 599 -25.47 31.34 24.61
CA GLN A 599 -26.31 30.28 25.18
C GLN A 599 -27.30 30.78 26.25
N LEU A 600 -27.31 32.08 26.55
CA LEU A 600 -28.13 32.73 27.57
C LEU A 600 -29.01 33.80 26.91
N SER A 601 -30.28 33.50 26.66
CA SER A 601 -31.17 34.41 25.92
C SER A 601 -31.38 35.78 26.58
N CYS A 602 -31.08 35.96 27.87
CA CYS A 602 -31.05 37.28 28.52
C CYS A 602 -29.96 38.24 28.00
N PHE A 603 -28.97 37.74 27.24
CA PHE A 603 -27.95 38.52 26.53
C PHE A 603 -28.25 38.71 25.02
N SER A 604 -29.33 38.12 24.51
CA SER A 604 -29.64 38.12 23.07
C SER A 604 -29.83 39.54 22.53
N GLY A 605 -29.10 39.87 21.45
CA GLY A 605 -29.15 41.18 20.79
C GLY A 605 -28.57 42.36 21.58
N LEU A 606 -28.01 42.14 22.78
CA LEU A 606 -27.40 43.20 23.58
C LEU A 606 -25.97 43.48 23.15
N THR A 607 -25.61 44.75 22.99
CA THR A 607 -24.20 45.16 23.05
C THR A 607 -23.69 45.12 24.49
N VAL A 608 -22.37 45.17 24.67
CA VAL A 608 -21.72 45.36 25.98
C VAL A 608 -22.21 46.64 26.67
N ASN A 609 -22.48 47.72 25.94
CA ASN A 609 -23.09 48.93 26.49
C ASN A 609 -24.50 48.66 27.08
N ASP A 610 -25.33 47.91 26.37
CA ASP A 610 -26.67 47.54 26.86
C ASP A 610 -26.57 46.58 28.05
N ALA A 611 -25.59 45.69 28.05
CA ALA A 611 -25.31 44.77 29.15
C ALA A 611 -24.90 45.48 30.45
N LYS A 612 -24.14 46.59 30.39
CA LYS A 612 -23.84 47.43 31.57
C LYS A 612 -25.10 47.93 32.27
N THR A 613 -26.15 48.22 31.51
CA THR A 613 -27.45 48.67 32.05
C THR A 613 -28.34 47.49 32.45
N SER A 614 -28.33 46.42 31.65
CA SER A 614 -29.14 45.21 31.87
C SER A 614 -28.66 44.31 32.99
N PHE A 615 -27.38 44.40 33.36
CA PHE A 615 -26.70 43.62 34.39
C PHE A 615 -25.80 44.56 35.22
N PRO A 616 -26.38 45.40 36.10
CA PRO A 616 -25.64 46.36 36.92
C PRO A 616 -24.93 45.68 38.10
N ALA A 617 -24.01 46.40 38.75
CA ALA A 617 -23.28 45.96 39.95
C ALA A 617 -24.17 45.54 41.14
N SER A 618 -25.43 46.01 41.18
CA SER A 618 -26.42 45.62 42.19
C SER A 618 -27.09 44.25 41.94
N LEU A 619 -26.82 43.61 40.80
CA LEU A 619 -27.44 42.34 40.43
C LEU A 619 -26.69 41.14 41.04
N ASN A 620 -27.45 40.20 41.62
CA ASN A 620 -26.92 39.03 42.31
C ASN A 620 -26.53 37.89 41.35
N THR A 621 -25.38 38.00 40.70
CA THR A 621 -24.80 36.91 39.88
C THR A 621 -23.98 35.92 40.70
N TYR A 622 -24.02 34.64 40.33
CA TYR A 622 -23.27 33.57 41.00
C TYR A 622 -22.64 32.61 40.00
N LEU A 623 -21.38 32.23 40.24
CA LEU A 623 -20.85 30.97 39.73
C LEU A 623 -20.84 29.94 40.86
N SER A 624 -21.16 28.70 40.52
CA SER A 624 -21.19 27.57 41.46
C SER A 624 -20.78 26.26 40.80
N LEU A 625 -20.18 25.37 41.57
CA LEU A 625 -20.10 23.93 41.28
C LEU A 625 -21.02 23.24 42.28
N LYS A 626 -22.17 22.74 41.81
CA LYS A 626 -23.23 22.21 42.67
C LYS A 626 -23.42 20.72 42.48
N ALA A 627 -23.15 19.94 43.52
CA ALA A 627 -23.54 18.54 43.62
C ALA A 627 -25.07 18.42 43.68
N GLY A 628 -25.65 17.48 42.94
CA GLY A 628 -27.10 17.39 42.74
C GLY A 628 -27.45 16.40 41.64
N SER A 629 -28.74 16.28 41.34
CA SER A 629 -29.23 15.46 40.22
C SER A 629 -29.52 16.33 39.00
N TYR A 630 -28.99 15.95 37.84
CA TYR A 630 -29.01 16.74 36.61
C TYR A 630 -29.47 15.93 35.42
N MET A 631 -30.27 16.56 34.55
CA MET A 631 -30.79 15.96 33.33
C MET A 631 -29.70 15.92 32.24
N GLY A 632 -29.37 14.72 31.76
CA GLY A 632 -28.49 14.53 30.61
C GLY A 632 -29.18 14.84 29.28
N THR A 633 -28.41 14.82 28.19
CA THR A 633 -28.92 14.97 26.81
C THR A 633 -29.88 13.85 26.39
N ASP A 634 -29.93 12.74 27.12
CA ASP A 634 -30.90 11.64 26.96
C ASP A 634 -32.21 11.86 27.74
N GLY A 635 -32.38 13.02 28.39
CA GLY A 635 -33.54 13.37 29.20
C GLY A 635 -33.59 12.70 30.58
N LYS A 636 -32.59 11.89 30.98
CA LYS A 636 -32.58 11.22 32.28
C LYS A 636 -31.80 12.00 33.32
N TYR A 637 -32.29 11.98 34.55
CA TYR A 637 -31.63 12.62 35.70
C TYR A 637 -30.60 11.68 36.32
N SER A 638 -29.37 12.18 36.53
CA SER A 638 -28.27 11.46 37.19
C SER A 638 -27.57 12.36 38.20
N LYS A 639 -27.09 11.78 39.31
CA LYS A 639 -26.20 12.44 40.27
C LYS A 639 -24.71 12.40 39.85
N GLY A 640 -24.34 11.55 38.90
CA GLY A 640 -22.93 11.23 38.58
C GLY A 640 -22.40 10.06 39.41
N THR A 641 -21.07 9.96 39.55
CA THR A 641 -20.37 9.00 40.45
C THR A 641 -19.44 9.72 41.41
N ASP A 642 -19.20 9.11 42.58
CA ASP A 642 -18.37 9.64 43.66
C ASP A 642 -17.04 10.25 43.19
N MET A 643 -16.73 11.45 43.66
CA MET A 643 -15.43 12.11 43.45
C MET A 643 -14.56 11.91 44.70
N ILE A 644 -13.75 10.85 44.67
CA ILE A 644 -12.83 10.46 45.74
C ILE A 644 -11.60 11.38 45.70
N GLY A 645 -11.21 11.94 46.85
CA GLY A 645 -10.10 12.89 46.96
C GLY A 645 -10.34 14.20 46.21
N TYR A 646 -11.56 14.74 46.20
CA TYR A 646 -11.90 16.03 45.59
C TYR A 646 -11.28 17.22 46.34
N GLN A 647 -10.55 18.03 45.58
CA GLN A 647 -10.16 19.40 45.91
C GLN A 647 -10.06 20.19 44.60
N LEU A 648 -10.70 21.37 44.57
CA LEU A 648 -10.81 22.24 43.39
C LEU A 648 -9.88 23.45 43.51
N GLY A 649 -8.95 23.59 42.58
CA GLY A 649 -8.22 24.83 42.30
C GLY A 649 -8.93 25.63 41.19
N PHE A 650 -9.01 26.95 41.31
CA PHE A 650 -9.62 27.81 40.29
C PHE A 650 -9.05 29.26 40.26
N GLY A 651 -8.98 29.87 39.08
CA GLY A 651 -8.35 31.18 38.82
C GLY A 651 -8.69 31.79 37.46
N ASN A 652 -8.02 32.91 37.12
CA ASN A 652 -8.08 33.58 35.80
C ASN A 652 -9.48 33.87 35.21
N PHE A 653 -10.42 34.41 36.00
CA PHE A 653 -11.74 34.74 35.45
C PHE A 653 -11.66 35.90 34.46
N ARG A 654 -12.15 35.69 33.24
CA ARG A 654 -12.01 36.59 32.10
C ARG A 654 -13.24 36.62 31.20
N LEU A 655 -13.49 37.75 30.55
CA LEU A 655 -14.53 37.94 29.55
C LEU A 655 -13.83 38.08 28.20
N VAL A 656 -13.93 37.09 27.31
CA VAL A 656 -13.12 36.97 26.08
C VAL A 656 -13.97 37.11 24.81
N PRO A 657 -13.40 37.55 23.68
CA PRO A 657 -14.05 37.43 22.38
C PRO A 657 -14.15 35.96 21.98
N TYR A 658 -15.37 35.48 21.75
CA TYR A 658 -15.69 34.10 21.43
C TYR A 658 -16.24 33.97 20.00
N THR A 659 -15.51 34.58 19.07
CA THR A 659 -15.75 34.53 17.63
C THR A 659 -14.64 33.77 16.92
N LYS A 660 -14.88 33.44 15.66
CA LYS A 660 -13.90 32.90 14.71
C LYS A 660 -13.76 33.86 13.54
N PRO A 661 -12.72 33.74 12.69
CA PRO A 661 -12.73 34.38 11.38
C PRO A 661 -13.97 33.93 10.59
N GLU A 662 -14.58 34.87 9.86
CA GLU A 662 -15.52 34.50 8.80
C GLU A 662 -14.77 33.68 7.74
N LYS A 663 -15.43 32.68 7.15
CA LYS A 663 -14.83 31.91 6.05
C LYS A 663 -14.59 32.86 4.86
N GLN A 664 -13.34 32.95 4.44
CA GLN A 664 -12.95 33.50 3.13
C GLN A 664 -13.24 32.49 2.02
#